data_AF-A0A9Y4K6J6-F1
#
_entry.id   AF-A0A9Y4K6J6-F1
#
_cell.length_a   1.000
_cell.length_b   1.000
_cell.length_c   1.000
_cell.angle_alpha   90.00
_cell.angle_beta   90.00
_cell.angle_gamma   90.00
#
_symmetry.space_group_name_H-M   'P 1'
#
loop_
_entity.id
_entity.type
_entity.pdbx_description
1 polymer ?
#
loop_
_entity_poly.entity_id
_entity_poly.type
_entity_poly.pdbx_seq_one_letter_code
_entity_poly.pdbx_strand_id
1 'polypeptide(L)'
;MGRQRKRVVTGEAAPLPRKDEKPSVFHRKEKKKKVDMGKVFINISIGLCIFSLIWFFYALYMRSVLSKRVATLHSSPPVLDANSSNAKVSPERFWGSYRPQVYFGMKTRSPRSIVTGMMWMRQFSDFDMNLRHTCEQGDHLQGYGWLMHDGMTFGVQEIRDNNFTLTTEFVKRMGGDNGGDWTWRITAKQHQSSAPQAPVISLMFYAAADTQGSLKAHVEERNRLASITGFSEELGNFKITFRKPVTGELSSAKYASYNHLQTVSPGLEKLTDIVKHSLNRRFVYSPPTGEKRHYIAVDTYKPPHHQNQQKPADTRKESDFVVHQVTVQTPFQIEVLFESGSFHNRPNQLVGSIMTQELEKRKAEFDAKFEKTFGLESKGFSQAHIKFGKAALSNMLGGMGYFYGQSLVQSVYNEYPLLYPEGALFTAVPSRSFFPRGFLWDEGFHQLLLSKWDPQVTRETIAHWIDLMNMEGWIPREQILGDEARSKVPAEFVVQRNENANPPTLFLALQELIEQLSSNPDKAASQPTLPFLRRLFPRLKTWFEWYNTTQTGPKPNSYRWRGRDKDTNLFLNPKTLTSGMDDYPRASHPSADERHVDLHCWMALSSGIMASIAQLLGEPHEVYKLSHDVLSDNNLLNELHWSEQLRAFSDFGNHTENVSLLREKVYVPPGQPRHQFPVARLVRSVRKTPKLQYVNALGYASLFPFLLHILQPDSPKLEHILQDMRDSNKLWTPFGLRSLSKADPLYMKRNTEHDAPYWRGPIWININYLAVRALYHYSNTEGPYKEKAAVLYEELRTNIINNVYRQYVETGYIWEQYNDGTGRGQGSHPFTGWSALAVLMMAEQY
;
A
#
# COMPACT_ATOMS: atom_id res chain seq x y z
N MET A 1 31.68 30.11 -53.80
CA MET A 1 31.79 30.55 -55.20
C MET A 1 30.92 31.80 -55.34
N GLY A 2 31.33 32.99 -55.76
CA GLY A 2 32.61 33.58 -56.13
C GLY A 2 32.34 35.04 -56.57
N ARG A 3 33.27 35.95 -56.22
CA ARG A 3 33.62 37.26 -56.84
C ARG A 3 32.55 38.38 -56.89
N GLN A 4 32.73 39.48 -56.15
CA GLN A 4 33.56 40.69 -56.44
C GLN A 4 33.11 41.52 -57.67
N ARG A 5 32.81 42.82 -57.47
CA ARG A 5 33.61 43.95 -58.00
C ARG A 5 33.17 45.35 -57.48
N LYS A 6 34.17 46.19 -57.23
CA LYS A 6 34.20 47.62 -56.83
C LYS A 6 34.26 48.56 -58.05
N ARG A 7 33.83 49.83 -57.88
CA ARG A 7 34.42 51.14 -58.35
C ARG A 7 33.34 52.21 -58.13
N VAL A 8 33.44 53.32 -57.37
CA VAL A 8 34.38 54.47 -57.21
C VAL A 8 34.40 55.45 -58.40
N VAL A 9 34.39 56.75 -58.05
CA VAL A 9 34.75 58.01 -58.75
C VAL A 9 33.53 58.91 -59.02
N THR A 10 33.18 59.92 -58.20
CA THR A 10 33.69 61.31 -58.02
C THR A 10 33.72 62.19 -59.29
N GLY A 11 33.06 63.35 -59.21
CA GLY A 11 33.19 64.45 -60.18
C GLY A 11 32.26 65.62 -59.84
N GLU A 12 32.76 66.60 -59.09
CA GLU A 12 32.19 67.94 -58.92
C GLU A 12 32.68 68.87 -60.05
N ALA A 13 31.83 69.81 -60.49
CA ALA A 13 32.26 71.11 -61.02
C ALA A 13 31.11 72.17 -60.96
N ALA A 14 31.39 73.20 -60.16
CA ALA A 14 30.89 74.58 -59.94
C ALA A 14 30.37 75.42 -61.16
N PRO A 15 30.03 76.74 -61.03
CA PRO A 15 29.22 77.49 -60.03
C PRO A 15 28.35 78.70 -60.58
N LEU A 16 27.46 79.27 -59.73
CA LEU A 16 27.00 80.71 -59.59
C LEU A 16 26.18 81.39 -60.73
N PRO A 17 25.46 82.55 -60.52
CA PRO A 17 24.96 83.22 -59.29
C PRO A 17 23.50 83.78 -59.35
N ARG A 18 23.00 84.14 -58.15
CA ARG A 18 21.98 85.15 -57.73
C ARG A 18 21.01 85.80 -58.75
N LYS A 19 19.72 85.80 -58.40
CA LYS A 19 18.90 87.03 -58.26
C LYS A 19 17.61 86.78 -57.46
N ASP A 20 17.39 87.62 -56.45
CA ASP A 20 16.16 87.75 -55.68
C ASP A 20 15.03 88.35 -56.54
N GLU A 21 13.79 87.83 -56.41
CA GLU A 21 12.54 88.60 -56.29
C GLU A 21 11.29 87.67 -56.23
N LYS A 22 10.40 87.95 -55.27
CA LYS A 22 9.09 87.30 -54.99
C LYS A 22 8.05 87.64 -56.08
N PRO A 23 6.80 87.11 -56.02
CA PRO A 23 6.34 85.74 -55.80
C PRO A 23 5.42 85.27 -56.95
N SER A 24 5.32 83.96 -57.21
CA SER A 24 4.19 83.42 -57.96
C SER A 24 3.67 82.14 -57.32
N VAL A 25 2.37 82.18 -57.05
CA VAL A 25 1.58 81.14 -56.39
C VAL A 25 1.54 79.91 -57.28
N PHE A 26 2.22 78.84 -56.87
CA PHE A 26 1.98 77.49 -57.38
C PHE A 26 1.25 76.65 -56.33
N HIS A 27 -0.04 76.42 -56.57
CA HIS A 27 -0.85 75.46 -55.84
C HIS A 27 -0.33 74.03 -56.09
N ARG A 28 0.53 73.54 -55.19
CA ARG A 28 0.79 72.10 -55.05
C ARG A 28 -0.17 71.55 -53.98
N LYS A 29 -1.26 70.89 -54.41
CA LYS A 29 -2.15 70.15 -53.50
C LYS A 29 -1.38 68.99 -52.86
N GLU A 30 -0.82 69.20 -51.68
CA GLU A 30 -0.51 68.08 -50.77
C GLU A 30 -1.83 67.54 -50.21
N LYS A 31 -2.25 66.36 -50.70
CA LYS A 31 -3.29 65.58 -50.04
C LYS A 31 -2.76 65.12 -48.68
N LYS A 32 -3.06 65.86 -47.60
CA LYS A 32 -3.00 65.33 -46.24
C LYS A 32 -3.95 64.12 -46.18
N LYS A 33 -3.40 62.90 -46.10
CA LYS A 33 -4.16 61.70 -45.72
C LYS A 33 -4.69 61.94 -44.30
N LYS A 34 -5.97 62.32 -44.17
CA LYS A 34 -6.68 62.25 -42.89
C LYS A 34 -6.66 60.79 -42.46
N VAL A 35 -5.96 60.46 -41.38
CA VAL A 35 -6.05 59.15 -40.74
C VAL A 35 -7.49 59.03 -40.23
N ASP A 36 -8.21 58.06 -40.77
CA ASP A 36 -9.61 57.80 -40.41
C ASP A 36 -9.61 57.12 -39.04
N MET A 37 -9.78 57.93 -37.99
CA MET A 37 -9.78 57.46 -36.60
C MET A 37 -10.79 56.33 -36.36
N GLY A 38 -11.92 56.32 -37.09
CA GLY A 38 -12.90 55.22 -37.02
C GLY A 38 -12.33 53.89 -37.50
N LYS A 39 -11.56 53.89 -38.60
CA LYS A 39 -10.85 52.69 -39.08
C LYS A 39 -9.75 52.25 -38.11
N VAL A 40 -9.08 53.19 -37.45
CA VAL A 40 -8.06 52.87 -36.43
C VAL A 40 -8.72 52.17 -35.23
N PHE A 41 -9.83 52.70 -34.70
CA PHE A 41 -10.56 52.06 -33.60
C PHE A 41 -11.13 50.69 -33.99
N ILE A 42 -11.69 50.54 -35.20
CA ILE A 42 -12.17 49.24 -35.70
C ILE A 42 -11.01 48.24 -35.79
N ASN A 43 -9.86 48.63 -36.34
CA ASN A 43 -8.69 47.75 -36.44
C ASN A 43 -8.13 47.38 -35.06
N ILE A 44 -8.13 48.30 -34.08
CA ILE A 44 -7.75 48.01 -32.70
C ILE A 44 -8.73 47.01 -32.07
N SER A 45 -10.03 47.22 -32.22
CA SER A 45 -11.06 46.29 -31.72
C SER A 45 -10.96 44.91 -32.35
N ILE A 46 -10.73 44.83 -33.67
CA ILE A 46 -10.47 43.56 -34.36
C ILE A 46 -9.21 42.90 -33.82
N GLY A 47 -8.13 43.66 -33.61
CA GLY A 47 -6.88 43.17 -33.02
C GLY A 47 -7.08 42.61 -31.61
N LEU A 48 -7.84 43.30 -30.75
CA LEU A 48 -8.18 42.85 -29.41
C LEU A 48 -9.08 41.60 -29.43
N CYS A 49 -10.05 41.53 -30.35
CA CYS A 49 -10.87 40.33 -30.54
C CYS A 49 -10.05 39.13 -30.99
N ILE A 50 -9.13 39.30 -31.95
CA ILE A 50 -8.22 38.25 -32.39
C ILE A 50 -7.31 37.81 -31.24
N PHE A 51 -6.72 38.75 -30.49
CA PHE A 51 -5.89 38.42 -29.33
C PHE A 51 -6.66 37.66 -28.25
N SER A 52 -7.88 38.10 -27.93
CA SER A 52 -8.77 37.43 -26.99
C SER A 52 -9.12 36.01 -27.45
N LEU A 53 -9.41 35.82 -28.74
CA LEU A 53 -9.67 34.52 -29.34
C LEU A 53 -8.45 33.60 -29.27
N ILE A 54 -7.26 34.10 -29.61
CA ILE A 54 -6.00 33.36 -29.50
C ILE A 54 -5.73 32.97 -28.05
N TRP A 55 -5.92 33.90 -27.11
CA TRP A 55 -5.77 33.63 -25.68
C TRP A 55 -6.76 32.59 -25.18
N PHE A 56 -8.02 32.64 -25.61
CA PHE A 56 -9.04 31.67 -25.27
C PHE A 56 -8.67 30.26 -25.76
N PHE A 57 -8.26 30.11 -27.03
CA PHE A 57 -7.81 28.82 -27.55
C PHE A 57 -6.53 28.33 -26.89
N TYR A 58 -5.60 29.23 -26.57
CA TYR A 58 -4.39 28.90 -25.80
C TYR A 58 -4.73 28.41 -24.39
N ALA A 59 -5.66 29.07 -23.69
CA ALA A 59 -6.11 28.67 -22.36
C ALA A 59 -6.81 27.29 -22.38
N LEU A 60 -7.66 27.03 -23.40
CA LEU A 60 -8.26 25.71 -23.61
C LEU A 60 -7.21 24.64 -23.90
N TYR A 61 -6.23 24.94 -24.76
CA TYR A 61 -5.11 24.05 -25.05
C TYR A 61 -4.31 23.75 -23.77
N MET A 62 -3.94 24.78 -23.00
CA MET A 62 -3.20 24.62 -21.75
C MET A 62 -3.98 23.81 -20.72
N ARG A 63 -5.29 24.05 -20.58
CA ARG A 63 -6.16 23.24 -19.70
C ARG A 63 -6.20 21.79 -20.15
N SER A 64 -6.28 21.52 -21.46
CA SER A 64 -6.25 20.17 -22.03
C SER A 64 -4.89 19.47 -21.83
N VAL A 65 -3.78 20.20 -21.92
CA VAL A 65 -2.45 19.65 -21.62
C VAL A 65 -2.32 19.32 -20.13
N LEU A 66 -2.70 20.25 -19.25
CA LEU A 66 -2.63 20.08 -17.80
C LEU A 66 -3.55 18.94 -17.31
N SER A 67 -4.74 18.81 -17.88
CA SER A 67 -5.69 17.75 -17.53
C SER A 67 -5.22 16.34 -17.88
N LYS A 68 -4.28 16.20 -18.83
CA LYS A 68 -3.68 14.92 -19.21
C LYS A 68 -2.49 14.53 -18.34
N ARG A 69 -1.77 15.49 -17.74
CA ARG A 69 -0.54 15.23 -16.98
C ARG A 69 -0.74 14.23 -15.85
N VAL A 70 -1.89 14.32 -15.17
CA VAL A 70 -2.23 13.43 -14.06
C VAL A 70 -2.27 11.94 -14.45
N ALA A 71 -2.53 11.63 -15.72
CA ALA A 71 -2.61 10.27 -16.24
C ALA A 71 -1.51 9.96 -17.28
N THR A 72 -0.45 10.77 -17.35
CA THR A 72 0.71 10.50 -18.20
C THR A 72 1.85 9.99 -17.32
N LEU A 73 2.44 8.84 -17.65
CA LEU A 73 3.58 8.28 -16.92
C LEU A 73 4.85 9.14 -17.08
N HIS A 74 5.75 9.04 -16.12
CA HIS A 74 7.06 9.68 -16.18
C HIS A 74 7.87 9.24 -17.42
N SER A 75 8.56 10.19 -18.05
CA SER A 75 9.22 10.00 -19.35
C SER A 75 10.56 9.28 -19.30
N SER A 76 11.20 9.19 -18.14
CA SER A 76 12.46 8.44 -17.99
C SER A 76 12.24 6.94 -18.24
N PRO A 77 13.27 6.20 -18.67
CA PRO A 77 13.21 4.75 -18.74
C PRO A 77 12.68 4.12 -17.42
N PRO A 78 11.87 3.06 -17.49
CA PRO A 78 11.47 2.31 -16.31
C PRO A 78 12.67 1.70 -15.56
N VAL A 79 12.54 1.63 -14.24
CA VAL A 79 13.53 1.00 -13.35
C VAL A 79 13.52 -0.51 -13.53
N LEU A 80 12.37 -1.10 -13.82
CA LEU A 80 12.25 -2.51 -14.19
C LEU A 80 12.25 -2.69 -15.70
N ASP A 81 12.87 -3.76 -16.17
CA ASP A 81 12.71 -4.18 -17.56
C ASP A 81 11.30 -4.75 -17.76
N ALA A 82 10.74 -4.59 -18.97
CA ALA A 82 9.37 -5.03 -19.27
C ALA A 82 9.17 -6.55 -19.07
N ASN A 83 10.24 -7.34 -19.13
CA ASN A 83 10.25 -8.79 -18.92
C ASN A 83 10.73 -9.20 -17.52
N SER A 84 10.92 -8.25 -16.58
CA SER A 84 11.45 -8.51 -15.24
C SER A 84 10.70 -9.58 -14.45
N SER A 85 9.38 -9.66 -14.65
CA SER A 85 8.52 -10.66 -13.99
C SER A 85 8.36 -11.97 -14.78
N ASN A 86 8.94 -12.09 -15.98
CA ASN A 86 8.76 -13.28 -16.81
C ASN A 86 9.52 -14.48 -16.25
N ALA A 87 9.00 -15.68 -16.49
CA ALA A 87 9.58 -16.94 -16.02
C ALA A 87 11.05 -17.17 -16.44
N LYS A 88 11.48 -16.59 -17.57
CA LYS A 88 12.88 -16.70 -18.05
C LYS A 88 13.86 -15.81 -17.26
N VAL A 89 13.38 -14.70 -16.70
CA VAL A 89 14.20 -13.70 -16.00
C VAL A 89 14.17 -13.92 -14.49
N SER A 90 13.00 -14.21 -13.93
CA SER A 90 12.84 -14.53 -12.51
C SER A 90 11.98 -15.78 -12.31
N PRO A 91 12.48 -16.98 -12.70
CA PRO A 91 11.73 -18.24 -12.54
C PRO A 91 11.33 -18.50 -11.08
N GLU A 92 12.19 -18.15 -10.14
CA GLU A 92 12.00 -18.39 -8.71
C GLU A 92 10.87 -17.58 -8.08
N ARG A 93 10.53 -16.40 -8.64
CA ARG A 93 9.40 -15.56 -8.20
C ARG A 93 8.26 -15.54 -9.22
N PHE A 94 8.30 -16.34 -10.27
CA PHE A 94 7.24 -16.33 -11.27
C PHE A 94 5.90 -16.75 -10.67
N TRP A 95 5.87 -17.88 -9.94
CA TRP A 95 4.73 -18.35 -9.15
C TRP A 95 4.85 -17.94 -7.69
N GLY A 96 3.74 -17.61 -7.05
CA GLY A 96 3.70 -17.40 -5.60
C GLY A 96 2.29 -17.23 -5.07
N SER A 97 2.15 -17.09 -3.75
CA SER A 97 0.88 -16.79 -3.09
C SER A 97 0.47 -15.32 -3.26
N TYR A 98 0.59 -14.79 -4.48
CA TYR A 98 0.48 -13.36 -4.80
C TYR A 98 -0.96 -12.82 -4.87
N ARG A 99 -1.89 -13.45 -4.13
CA ARG A 99 -3.30 -13.06 -3.98
C ARG A 99 -3.63 -12.89 -2.49
N PRO A 100 -3.10 -11.85 -1.82
CA PRO A 100 -3.17 -11.74 -0.37
C PRO A 100 -4.62 -11.68 0.17
N GLN A 101 -5.59 -11.24 -0.65
CA GLN A 101 -7.01 -11.17 -0.32
C GLN A 101 -7.70 -12.53 -0.17
N VAL A 102 -7.09 -13.64 -0.61
CA VAL A 102 -7.65 -14.99 -0.41
C VAL A 102 -6.92 -15.72 0.71
N TYR A 103 -7.62 -16.61 1.41
CA TYR A 103 -7.01 -17.41 2.49
C TYR A 103 -5.86 -18.27 1.97
N PHE A 104 -6.03 -18.90 0.81
CA PHE A 104 -4.96 -19.61 0.14
C PHE A 104 -5.22 -19.69 -1.37
N GLY A 105 -4.22 -19.28 -2.14
CA GLY A 105 -4.22 -19.34 -3.59
C GLY A 105 -2.90 -18.85 -4.18
N MET A 106 -2.64 -19.23 -5.42
CA MET A 106 -1.42 -18.84 -6.14
C MET A 106 -1.75 -18.25 -7.50
N LYS A 107 -0.90 -17.33 -7.95
CA LYS A 107 -0.91 -16.79 -9.31
C LYS A 107 0.52 -16.56 -9.79
N THR A 108 0.65 -16.35 -11.09
CA THR A 108 1.89 -15.85 -11.68
C THR A 108 2.00 -14.33 -11.55
N ARG A 109 3.22 -13.79 -11.56
CA ARG A 109 3.49 -12.35 -11.67
C ARG A 109 3.29 -11.87 -13.11
N SER A 110 2.03 -11.92 -13.55
CA SER A 110 1.65 -11.58 -14.91
C SER A 110 0.30 -10.84 -14.96
N PRO A 111 0.13 -9.93 -15.93
CA PRO A 111 -1.18 -9.32 -16.23
C PRO A 111 -2.24 -10.33 -16.70
N ARG A 112 -1.85 -11.52 -17.17
CA ARG A 112 -2.75 -12.49 -17.82
C ARG A 112 -2.56 -13.90 -17.26
N SER A 113 -2.70 -13.98 -15.94
CA SER A 113 -2.33 -15.15 -15.15
C SER A 113 -3.36 -16.30 -15.24
N ILE A 114 -2.92 -17.53 -14.98
CA ILE A 114 -3.82 -18.58 -14.50
C ILE A 114 -3.79 -18.50 -12.97
N VAL A 115 -4.95 -18.27 -12.36
CA VAL A 115 -5.07 -18.22 -10.90
C VAL A 115 -5.61 -19.54 -10.36
N THR A 116 -5.07 -19.95 -9.21
CA THR A 116 -5.56 -21.10 -8.47
C THR A 116 -5.91 -20.69 -7.05
N GLY A 117 -6.87 -21.36 -6.42
CA GLY A 117 -7.21 -21.08 -5.04
C GLY A 117 -8.03 -22.17 -4.38
N MET A 118 -8.25 -21.97 -3.09
CA MET A 118 -9.01 -22.86 -2.23
C MET A 118 -10.18 -22.12 -1.57
N MET A 119 -11.33 -22.78 -1.52
CA MET A 119 -12.46 -22.42 -0.68
C MET A 119 -12.81 -23.59 0.23
N TRP A 120 -13.50 -23.34 1.33
CA TRP A 120 -14.03 -24.43 2.16
C TRP A 120 -15.35 -24.06 2.82
N MET A 121 -16.08 -25.09 3.22
CA MET A 121 -17.23 -24.96 4.12
C MET A 121 -17.35 -26.20 4.99
N ARG A 122 -17.89 -26.01 6.19
CA ARG A 122 -18.32 -27.11 7.05
C ARG A 122 -19.67 -27.63 6.56
N GLN A 123 -19.83 -28.94 6.51
CA GLN A 123 -21.11 -29.60 6.21
C GLN A 123 -21.85 -29.94 7.50
N PHE A 124 -23.17 -30.06 7.39
CA PHE A 124 -24.06 -30.50 8.48
C PHE A 124 -24.01 -29.60 9.73
N SER A 125 -23.79 -28.30 9.57
CA SER A 125 -23.96 -27.32 10.65
C SER A 125 -25.39 -26.80 10.70
N ASP A 126 -25.88 -26.49 11.91
CA ASP A 126 -27.21 -25.90 12.13
C ASP A 126 -27.32 -24.43 11.66
N PHE A 127 -26.17 -23.78 11.44
CA PHE A 127 -26.07 -22.39 10.96
C PHE A 127 -26.07 -22.28 9.43
N ASP A 128 -26.35 -21.07 8.94
CA ASP A 128 -26.24 -20.70 7.52
C ASP A 128 -24.92 -21.13 6.87
N MET A 129 -24.97 -21.31 5.56
CA MET A 129 -23.86 -21.80 4.74
C MET A 129 -22.68 -20.81 4.72
N ASN A 130 -21.65 -21.12 5.50
CA ASN A 130 -20.43 -20.31 5.58
C ASN A 130 -19.35 -20.82 4.61
N LEU A 131 -19.43 -20.38 3.35
CA LEU A 131 -18.34 -20.57 2.37
C LEU A 131 -17.22 -19.57 2.65
N ARG A 132 -16.02 -20.07 2.98
CA ARG A 132 -14.81 -19.27 3.18
C ARG A 132 -13.98 -19.23 1.91
N HIS A 133 -13.52 -18.04 1.51
CA HIS A 133 -12.66 -17.85 0.33
C HIS A 133 -11.74 -16.64 0.45
N THR A 134 -12.32 -15.44 0.44
CA THR A 134 -11.58 -14.19 0.70
C THR A 134 -11.41 -13.99 2.20
N CYS A 135 -10.30 -13.39 2.60
CA CYS A 135 -10.00 -13.07 3.98
C CYS A 135 -10.98 -11.99 4.48
N GLU A 136 -11.98 -12.35 5.29
CA GLU A 136 -12.92 -11.39 5.86
C GLU A 136 -12.78 -11.35 7.40
N GLN A 137 -12.70 -10.17 8.01
CA GLN A 137 -12.74 -10.08 9.49
C GLN A 137 -14.07 -10.60 10.05
N GLY A 138 -15.16 -10.46 9.28
CA GLY A 138 -16.48 -10.99 9.62
C GLY A 138 -16.60 -12.51 9.55
N ASP A 139 -15.57 -13.24 9.08
CA ASP A 139 -15.57 -14.70 9.13
C ASP A 139 -15.37 -15.25 10.54
N HIS A 140 -14.90 -14.40 11.48
CA HIS A 140 -14.73 -14.71 12.91
C HIS A 140 -13.88 -15.97 13.16
N LEU A 141 -12.84 -16.19 12.34
CA LEU A 141 -11.88 -17.27 12.55
C LEU A 141 -11.08 -17.05 13.85
N GLN A 142 -10.85 -18.13 14.60
CA GLN A 142 -10.06 -18.10 15.85
C GLN A 142 -8.61 -17.66 15.62
N GLY A 143 -8.08 -17.89 14.42
CA GLY A 143 -6.73 -17.52 14.02
C GLY A 143 -6.44 -18.00 12.61
N TYR A 144 -5.76 -17.19 11.81
CA TYR A 144 -5.15 -17.66 10.58
C TYR A 144 -3.88 -16.88 10.25
N GLY A 145 -2.90 -17.56 9.66
CA GLY A 145 -1.69 -16.90 9.22
C GLY A 145 -0.58 -17.88 8.84
N TRP A 146 0.41 -17.35 8.14
CA TRP A 146 1.64 -18.05 7.81
C TRP A 146 2.51 -18.23 9.05
N LEU A 147 2.89 -19.48 9.33
CA LEU A 147 3.84 -19.82 10.40
C LEU A 147 5.28 -19.79 9.88
N MET A 148 5.46 -20.24 8.63
CA MET A 148 6.74 -20.22 7.91
C MET A 148 6.45 -19.89 6.45
N HIS A 149 7.14 -18.91 5.88
CA HIS A 149 7.04 -18.55 4.47
C HIS A 149 8.32 -17.81 4.09
N ASP A 150 9.07 -18.32 3.12
CA ASP A 150 10.36 -17.72 2.72
C ASP A 150 10.23 -16.65 1.62
N GLY A 151 9.03 -16.52 1.05
CA GLY A 151 8.73 -15.60 -0.06
C GLY A 151 9.02 -16.19 -1.44
N MET A 152 9.55 -17.41 -1.50
CA MET A 152 10.14 -17.95 -2.73
C MET A 152 9.90 -19.42 -2.98
N THR A 153 10.07 -20.33 -2.03
CA THR A 153 10.10 -21.78 -2.31
C THR A 153 9.04 -22.57 -1.57
N PHE A 154 8.59 -22.13 -0.40
CA PHE A 154 7.61 -22.86 0.39
C PHE A 154 6.81 -21.95 1.33
N GLY A 155 5.72 -22.50 1.86
CA GLY A 155 4.99 -21.88 2.95
C GLY A 155 4.15 -22.88 3.73
N VAL A 156 3.94 -22.58 5.00
CA VAL A 156 3.12 -23.32 5.97
C VAL A 156 2.20 -22.31 6.64
N GLN A 157 0.90 -22.45 6.44
CA GLN A 157 -0.12 -21.61 7.06
C GLN A 157 -1.08 -22.49 7.87
N GLU A 158 -1.54 -21.95 8.99
CA GLU A 158 -2.57 -22.54 9.82
C GLU A 158 -3.83 -21.68 9.78
N ILE A 159 -5.00 -22.32 9.71
CA ILE A 159 -6.32 -21.68 9.74
C ILE A 159 -7.17 -22.44 10.77
N ARG A 160 -7.56 -21.76 11.85
CA ARG A 160 -8.39 -22.30 12.93
C ARG A 160 -9.83 -21.84 12.74
N ASP A 161 -10.67 -22.78 12.33
CA ASP A 161 -12.08 -22.53 12.04
C ASP A 161 -12.95 -23.41 12.95
N ASN A 162 -13.50 -22.78 14.00
CA ASN A 162 -14.35 -23.40 15.00
C ASN A 162 -13.71 -24.62 15.69
N ASN A 163 -14.03 -25.83 15.24
CA ASN A 163 -13.65 -27.10 15.87
C ASN A 163 -12.62 -27.91 15.05
N PHE A 164 -12.09 -27.32 13.98
CA PHE A 164 -11.03 -27.92 13.19
C PHE A 164 -9.95 -26.90 12.83
N THR A 165 -8.77 -27.42 12.53
CA THR A 165 -7.66 -26.69 11.96
C THR A 165 -7.39 -27.20 10.55
N LEU A 166 -7.26 -26.28 9.60
CA LEU A 166 -6.65 -26.53 8.29
C LEU A 166 -5.21 -26.07 8.33
N THR A 167 -4.29 -26.94 7.90
CA THR A 167 -2.92 -26.59 7.58
C THR A 167 -2.79 -26.57 6.07
N THR A 168 -2.43 -25.43 5.50
CA THR A 168 -2.19 -25.25 4.07
C THR A 168 -0.69 -25.11 3.83
N GLU A 169 -0.10 -26.08 3.16
CA GLU A 169 1.34 -26.13 2.88
C GLU A 169 1.56 -26.08 1.38
N PHE A 170 2.61 -25.39 0.93
CA PHE A 170 3.07 -25.50 -0.45
C PHE A 170 4.58 -25.62 -0.54
N VAL A 171 5.03 -26.31 -1.59
CA VAL A 171 6.43 -26.39 -1.99
C VAL A 171 6.50 -26.18 -3.51
N LYS A 172 7.46 -25.37 -3.96
CA LYS A 172 7.78 -25.18 -5.37
C LYS A 172 9.06 -25.93 -5.75
N ARG A 173 9.10 -26.42 -6.98
CA ARG A 173 10.28 -27.05 -7.56
C ARG A 173 10.62 -26.38 -8.87
N MET A 174 11.84 -25.86 -8.97
CA MET A 174 12.32 -25.19 -10.17
C MET A 174 12.59 -26.21 -11.29
N GLY A 175 12.33 -25.81 -12.53
CA GLY A 175 12.59 -26.60 -13.74
C GLY A 175 11.76 -26.13 -14.94
N GLY A 176 12.14 -26.59 -16.13
CA GLY A 176 11.54 -26.13 -17.39
C GLY A 176 11.76 -24.64 -17.65
N ASP A 177 11.01 -24.10 -18.62
CA ASP A 177 11.14 -22.71 -19.10
C ASP A 177 10.02 -21.79 -18.61
N ASN A 178 9.04 -22.34 -17.87
CA ASN A 178 7.79 -21.65 -17.50
C ASN A 178 7.57 -21.56 -15.97
N GLY A 179 8.65 -21.50 -15.19
CA GLY A 179 8.59 -21.22 -13.75
C GLY A 179 8.37 -22.44 -12.83
N GLY A 180 8.55 -23.65 -13.36
CA GLY A 180 8.58 -24.89 -12.58
C GLY A 180 7.23 -25.46 -12.16
N ASP A 181 7.29 -26.34 -11.17
CA ASP A 181 6.17 -27.06 -10.60
C ASP A 181 5.87 -26.54 -9.18
N TRP A 182 4.65 -26.81 -8.69
CA TRP A 182 4.33 -26.64 -7.27
C TRP A 182 3.37 -27.72 -6.79
N THR A 183 3.37 -27.97 -5.48
CA THR A 183 2.38 -28.87 -4.86
C THR A 183 1.88 -28.26 -3.57
N TRP A 184 0.55 -28.34 -3.39
CA TRP A 184 -0.14 -28.01 -2.17
C TRP A 184 -0.43 -29.29 -1.38
N ARG A 185 -0.35 -29.19 -0.06
CA ARG A 185 -0.87 -30.19 0.87
C ARG A 185 -1.81 -29.50 1.85
N ILE A 186 -3.05 -29.97 1.86
CA ILE A 186 -4.09 -29.49 2.78
C ILE A 186 -4.38 -30.58 3.80
N THR A 187 -4.09 -30.29 5.06
CA THR A 187 -4.30 -31.22 6.18
C THR A 187 -5.40 -30.66 7.08
N ALA A 188 -6.41 -31.47 7.39
CA ALA A 188 -7.49 -31.09 8.30
C ALA A 188 -7.46 -31.96 9.56
N LYS A 189 -7.41 -31.33 10.73
CA LYS A 189 -7.42 -32.00 12.05
C LYS A 189 -8.55 -31.44 12.91
N GLN A 190 -9.26 -32.32 13.61
CA GLN A 190 -10.25 -31.93 14.62
C GLN A 190 -9.56 -31.51 15.92
N HIS A 191 -10.09 -30.52 16.62
CA HIS A 191 -9.65 -30.21 17.99
C HIS A 191 -10.24 -31.25 18.96
N GLN A 192 -9.39 -31.87 19.78
CA GLN A 192 -9.73 -33.01 20.66
C GLN A 192 -10.90 -32.76 21.63
N SER A 193 -11.28 -31.51 21.87
CA SER A 193 -12.24 -31.09 22.91
C SER A 193 -13.63 -30.63 22.41
N SER A 194 -13.95 -30.70 21.11
CA SER A 194 -15.01 -29.82 20.55
C SER A 194 -16.16 -30.44 19.73
N ALA A 195 -16.31 -31.77 19.67
CA ALA A 195 -17.56 -32.43 19.25
C ALA A 195 -17.47 -33.97 19.41
N PRO A 196 -18.57 -34.68 19.70
CA PRO A 196 -18.59 -36.16 19.74
C PRO A 196 -18.40 -36.81 18.36
N GLN A 197 -18.62 -36.08 17.25
CA GLN A 197 -18.41 -36.56 15.88
C GLN A 197 -17.40 -35.69 15.14
N ALA A 198 -16.51 -36.34 14.38
CA ALA A 198 -15.53 -35.67 13.56
C ALA A 198 -16.21 -34.85 12.44
N PRO A 199 -15.87 -33.55 12.28
CA PRO A 199 -16.50 -32.70 11.29
C PRO A 199 -16.28 -33.19 9.86
N VAL A 200 -17.29 -32.99 9.02
CA VAL A 200 -17.22 -33.20 7.57
C VAL A 200 -17.04 -31.85 6.90
N ILE A 201 -16.02 -31.76 6.04
CA ILE A 201 -15.60 -30.53 5.38
C ILE A 201 -15.68 -30.73 3.88
N SER A 202 -16.21 -29.73 3.17
CA SER A 202 -16.06 -29.62 1.73
C SER A 202 -14.94 -28.66 1.40
N LEU A 203 -13.87 -29.16 0.78
CA LEU A 203 -12.83 -28.35 0.17
C LEU A 203 -13.13 -28.16 -1.31
N MET A 204 -12.93 -26.94 -1.81
CA MET A 204 -13.11 -26.59 -3.20
C MET A 204 -11.80 -26.03 -3.74
N PHE A 205 -11.16 -26.76 -4.65
CA PHE A 205 -9.97 -26.31 -5.35
C PHE A 205 -10.37 -25.78 -6.72
N TYR A 206 -9.87 -24.62 -7.10
CA TYR A 206 -10.23 -24.04 -8.39
C TYR A 206 -9.04 -23.58 -9.20
N ALA A 207 -9.25 -23.52 -10.51
CA ALA A 207 -8.40 -22.82 -11.47
C ALA A 207 -9.29 -21.89 -12.30
N ALA A 208 -8.84 -20.65 -12.51
CA ALA A 208 -9.50 -19.68 -13.38
C ALA A 208 -8.48 -19.00 -14.29
N ALA A 209 -8.85 -18.83 -15.55
CA ALA A 209 -8.11 -17.97 -16.47
C ALA A 209 -8.42 -16.50 -16.19
N ASP A 210 -7.41 -15.64 -16.26
CA ASP A 210 -7.55 -14.18 -16.15
C ASP A 210 -7.28 -13.57 -17.52
N THR A 211 -8.34 -13.22 -18.25
CA THR A 211 -8.38 -12.68 -19.63
C THR A 211 -7.92 -13.62 -20.77
N GLN A 212 -6.95 -14.51 -20.50
CA GLN A 212 -6.39 -15.44 -21.48
C GLN A 212 -6.11 -16.83 -20.89
N GLY A 213 -5.98 -17.80 -21.80
CA GLY A 213 -5.72 -19.19 -21.47
C GLY A 213 -6.97 -20.04 -21.56
N SER A 214 -6.78 -21.35 -21.57
CA SER A 214 -7.85 -22.34 -21.65
C SER A 214 -7.68 -23.43 -20.61
N LEU A 215 -8.79 -23.93 -20.07
CA LEU A 215 -8.84 -24.98 -19.07
C LEU A 215 -9.75 -26.10 -19.52
N LYS A 216 -9.22 -27.33 -19.56
CA LYS A 216 -9.98 -28.54 -19.88
C LYS A 216 -10.03 -29.47 -18.67
N ALA A 217 -11.23 -29.71 -18.16
CA ALA A 217 -11.51 -30.62 -17.06
C ALA A 217 -11.51 -32.08 -17.52
N HIS A 218 -10.89 -32.97 -16.73
CA HIS A 218 -10.88 -34.43 -16.95
C HIS A 218 -11.55 -35.14 -15.78
N VAL A 219 -12.79 -35.59 -15.99
CA VAL A 219 -13.65 -36.19 -14.96
C VAL A 219 -13.64 -37.70 -15.05
N GLU A 220 -13.47 -38.36 -13.90
CA GLU A 220 -13.49 -39.81 -13.70
C GLU A 220 -14.69 -40.19 -12.81
N GLU A 221 -15.11 -41.47 -12.86
CA GLU A 221 -16.12 -42.03 -11.94
C GLU A 221 -17.40 -41.16 -11.86
N ARG A 222 -17.83 -40.60 -13.01
CA ARG A 222 -18.93 -39.64 -13.25
C ARG A 222 -18.74 -38.23 -12.69
N ASN A 223 -18.27 -38.05 -11.46
CA ASN A 223 -18.29 -36.75 -10.79
C ASN A 223 -16.92 -36.25 -10.29
N ARG A 224 -15.89 -37.12 -10.21
CA ARG A 224 -14.59 -36.75 -9.65
C ARG A 224 -13.73 -36.08 -10.72
N LEU A 225 -13.48 -34.78 -10.58
CA LEU A 225 -12.48 -34.09 -11.39
C LEU A 225 -11.07 -34.55 -10.99
N ALA A 226 -10.44 -35.36 -11.82
CA ALA A 226 -9.12 -35.94 -11.53
C ALA A 226 -7.99 -34.98 -11.89
N SER A 227 -8.12 -34.25 -12.99
CA SER A 227 -7.14 -33.26 -13.41
C SER A 227 -7.73 -32.17 -14.31
N ILE A 228 -7.01 -31.06 -14.43
CA ILE A 228 -7.23 -29.99 -15.42
C ILE A 228 -5.98 -29.92 -16.27
N THR A 229 -6.12 -29.97 -17.59
CA THR A 229 -5.03 -29.57 -18.50
C THR A 229 -5.33 -28.19 -19.04
N GLY A 230 -4.32 -27.35 -19.15
CA GLY A 230 -4.51 -26.01 -19.69
C GLY A 230 -3.34 -25.53 -20.52
N PHE A 231 -3.57 -24.42 -21.20
CA PHE A 231 -2.57 -23.69 -21.95
C PHE A 231 -2.72 -22.19 -21.69
N SER A 232 -1.60 -21.49 -21.51
CA SER A 232 -1.53 -20.03 -21.66
C SER A 232 -0.23 -19.66 -22.37
N GLU A 233 -0.17 -18.46 -22.96
CA GLU A 233 1.01 -18.00 -23.69
C GLU A 233 2.29 -18.03 -22.83
N GLU A 234 2.16 -17.71 -21.54
CA GLU A 234 3.31 -17.61 -20.63
C GLU A 234 3.64 -18.92 -19.91
N LEU A 235 2.64 -19.76 -19.63
CA LEU A 235 2.85 -21.05 -18.96
C LEU A 235 3.14 -22.19 -19.94
N GLY A 236 2.83 -22.01 -21.22
CA GLY A 236 2.74 -23.12 -22.16
C GLY A 236 1.66 -24.11 -21.72
N ASN A 237 1.88 -25.39 -22.03
CA ASN A 237 1.00 -26.47 -21.55
C ASN A 237 1.28 -26.77 -20.08
N PHE A 238 0.23 -27.03 -19.30
CA PHE A 238 0.36 -27.44 -17.90
C PHE A 238 -0.75 -28.42 -17.50
N LYS A 239 -0.54 -29.09 -16.36
CA LYS A 239 -1.52 -30.00 -15.76
C LYS A 239 -1.66 -29.73 -14.27
N ILE A 240 -2.90 -29.59 -13.79
CA ILE A 240 -3.27 -29.58 -12.38
C ILE A 240 -3.89 -30.93 -12.02
N THR A 241 -3.39 -31.62 -11.01
CA THR A 241 -3.87 -32.95 -10.61
C THR A 241 -4.43 -32.93 -9.19
N PHE A 242 -5.61 -33.51 -8.98
CA PHE A 242 -6.29 -33.59 -7.68
C PHE A 242 -6.21 -35.01 -7.10
N ARG A 243 -5.44 -35.19 -6.03
CA ARG A 243 -5.28 -36.49 -5.36
C ARG A 243 -6.49 -36.82 -4.48
N LYS A 244 -6.77 -38.11 -4.30
CA LYS A 244 -7.79 -38.59 -3.35
C LYS A 244 -7.32 -38.31 -1.90
N PRO A 245 -8.24 -38.01 -0.96
CA PRO A 245 -7.89 -37.80 0.44
C PRO A 245 -7.36 -39.06 1.10
N VAL A 246 -6.42 -38.90 2.03
CA VAL A 246 -5.80 -39.97 2.83
C VAL A 246 -5.79 -39.57 4.32
N THR A 247 -5.70 -40.52 5.26
CA THR A 247 -5.52 -40.20 6.69
C THR A 247 -4.06 -40.02 7.10
N GLY A 248 -3.14 -40.51 6.27
CA GLY A 248 -1.69 -40.35 6.34
C GLY A 248 -1.03 -40.89 5.06
N GLU A 249 0.28 -40.66 4.88
CA GLU A 249 0.97 -40.95 3.61
C GLU A 249 0.89 -42.42 3.15
N LEU A 250 0.87 -43.37 4.10
CA LEU A 250 0.84 -44.81 3.83
C LEU A 250 -0.58 -45.40 3.88
N SER A 251 -1.60 -44.57 4.13
CA SER A 251 -2.99 -45.03 4.24
C SER A 251 -3.66 -45.18 2.88
N SER A 252 -4.65 -46.07 2.80
CA SER A 252 -5.54 -46.16 1.65
C SER A 252 -6.41 -44.90 1.53
N ALA A 253 -6.97 -44.66 0.34
CA ALA A 253 -7.83 -43.52 0.11
C ALA A 253 -9.03 -43.52 1.07
N LYS A 254 -9.24 -42.38 1.75
CA LYS A 254 -10.41 -42.16 2.61
C LYS A 254 -11.65 -41.97 1.75
N TYR A 255 -12.79 -42.45 2.23
CA TYR A 255 -14.07 -42.17 1.58
C TYR A 255 -14.31 -40.66 1.47
N ALA A 256 -14.68 -40.21 0.28
CA ALA A 256 -15.07 -38.84 0.00
C ALA A 256 -16.11 -38.80 -1.12
N SER A 257 -16.95 -37.76 -1.09
CA SER A 257 -17.88 -37.45 -2.18
C SER A 257 -17.33 -36.30 -3.02
N TYR A 258 -17.52 -36.36 -4.33
CA TYR A 258 -16.93 -35.43 -5.28
C TYR A 258 -17.98 -34.75 -6.14
N ASN A 259 -17.75 -33.46 -6.41
CA ASN A 259 -18.49 -32.66 -7.38
C ASN A 259 -17.51 -31.79 -8.16
N HIS A 260 -17.97 -31.24 -9.27
CA HIS A 260 -17.22 -30.24 -10.02
C HIS A 260 -18.16 -29.22 -10.64
N LEU A 261 -17.63 -28.04 -10.92
CA LEU A 261 -18.27 -27.00 -11.71
C LEU A 261 -17.31 -26.60 -12.82
N GLN A 262 -17.78 -26.59 -14.06
CA GLN A 262 -17.07 -26.00 -15.19
C GLN A 262 -17.97 -24.91 -15.77
N THR A 263 -17.47 -23.69 -15.80
CA THR A 263 -18.21 -22.52 -16.26
C THR A 263 -17.22 -21.45 -16.73
N VAL A 264 -17.72 -20.24 -16.96
CA VAL A 264 -16.92 -19.07 -17.29
C VAL A 264 -17.17 -17.96 -16.27
N SER A 265 -16.18 -17.10 -16.06
CA SER A 265 -16.28 -15.95 -15.17
C SER A 265 -16.01 -14.65 -15.93
N PRO A 266 -16.78 -13.57 -15.69
CA PRO A 266 -16.49 -12.25 -16.24
C PRO A 266 -15.31 -11.55 -15.53
N GLY A 267 -14.86 -12.06 -14.39
CA GLY A 267 -13.76 -11.50 -13.60
C GLY A 267 -13.46 -12.29 -12.32
N LEU A 268 -12.26 -12.12 -11.76
CA LEU A 268 -11.81 -12.88 -10.58
C LEU A 268 -12.56 -12.47 -9.29
N GLU A 269 -13.11 -11.26 -9.24
CA GLU A 269 -13.92 -10.76 -8.13
C GLU A 269 -15.28 -11.47 -8.01
N LYS A 270 -15.71 -12.21 -9.04
CA LYS A 270 -17.00 -12.92 -9.09
C LYS A 270 -16.91 -14.39 -8.71
N LEU A 271 -15.71 -14.95 -8.52
CA LEU A 271 -15.53 -16.40 -8.31
C LEU A 271 -16.30 -16.90 -7.09
N THR A 272 -16.26 -16.18 -5.96
CA THR A 272 -17.00 -16.55 -4.75
C THR A 272 -18.51 -16.59 -5.00
N ASP A 273 -19.04 -15.58 -5.70
CA ASP A 273 -20.46 -15.46 -5.97
C ASP A 273 -20.91 -16.56 -6.92
N ILE A 274 -20.15 -16.84 -7.98
CA ILE A 274 -20.44 -17.93 -8.92
C ILE A 274 -20.52 -19.27 -8.18
N VAL A 275 -19.54 -19.55 -7.31
CA VAL A 275 -19.57 -20.77 -6.49
C VAL A 275 -20.81 -20.78 -5.60
N LYS A 276 -21.09 -19.72 -4.84
CA LYS A 276 -22.27 -19.63 -3.97
C LYS A 276 -23.58 -19.91 -4.71
N HIS A 277 -23.77 -19.31 -5.90
CA HIS A 277 -24.97 -19.49 -6.71
C HIS A 277 -25.06 -20.88 -7.37
N SER A 278 -23.96 -21.61 -7.47
CA SER A 278 -23.94 -22.99 -8.00
C SER A 278 -24.28 -24.07 -6.96
N LEU A 279 -24.36 -23.73 -5.67
CA LEU A 279 -24.51 -24.69 -4.59
C LEU A 279 -25.92 -25.25 -4.48
N ASN A 280 -26.04 -26.58 -4.38
CA ASN A 280 -27.31 -27.30 -4.27
C ASN A 280 -27.25 -28.37 -3.15
N ARG A 281 -28.39 -28.61 -2.47
CA ARG A 281 -28.52 -29.58 -1.35
C ARG A 281 -29.00 -30.98 -1.78
N ARG A 282 -29.15 -31.24 -3.08
CA ARG A 282 -29.71 -32.51 -3.61
C ARG A 282 -28.79 -33.72 -3.48
N PHE A 283 -27.52 -33.52 -3.15
CA PHE A 283 -26.52 -34.59 -3.12
C PHE A 283 -26.54 -35.36 -1.79
N VAL A 284 -26.14 -36.63 -1.83
CA VAL A 284 -26.14 -37.53 -0.66
C VAL A 284 -24.73 -37.96 -0.33
N TYR A 285 -24.30 -37.69 0.90
CA TYR A 285 -23.07 -38.17 1.50
C TYR A 285 -23.35 -39.54 2.13
N SER A 286 -22.66 -40.59 1.70
CA SER A 286 -22.96 -41.98 2.04
C SER A 286 -21.69 -42.78 2.35
N PRO A 287 -21.01 -42.49 3.49
CA PRO A 287 -19.82 -43.24 3.88
C PRO A 287 -20.15 -44.73 4.11
N PRO A 288 -19.18 -45.65 3.96
CA PRO A 288 -19.41 -47.09 4.18
C PRO A 288 -19.92 -47.41 5.58
N THR A 289 -19.44 -46.66 6.57
CA THR A 289 -19.79 -46.78 7.99
C THR A 289 -20.34 -45.43 8.47
N GLY A 290 -21.64 -45.21 8.28
CA GLY A 290 -22.32 -44.01 8.75
C GLY A 290 -23.69 -43.77 8.10
N GLU A 291 -24.43 -42.80 8.62
CA GLU A 291 -25.74 -42.43 8.08
C GLU A 291 -25.61 -41.68 6.76
N LYS A 292 -26.55 -41.94 5.85
CA LYS A 292 -26.72 -41.15 4.64
C LYS A 292 -27.28 -39.79 4.99
N ARG A 293 -26.63 -38.72 4.53
CA ARG A 293 -27.04 -37.34 4.83
C ARG A 293 -26.97 -36.47 3.58
N HIS A 294 -27.91 -35.54 3.42
CA HIS A 294 -27.85 -34.56 2.35
C HIS A 294 -26.76 -33.53 2.61
N TYR A 295 -25.89 -33.28 1.63
CA TYR A 295 -24.83 -32.28 1.74
C TYR A 295 -24.91 -31.26 0.62
N ILE A 296 -24.28 -30.12 0.84
CA ILE A 296 -24.26 -29.00 -0.10
C ILE A 296 -23.08 -29.18 -1.06
N ALA A 297 -23.34 -29.15 -2.37
CA ALA A 297 -22.27 -29.23 -3.35
C ALA A 297 -22.48 -28.35 -4.58
N VAL A 298 -21.38 -28.02 -5.25
CA VAL A 298 -21.40 -27.33 -6.54
C VAL A 298 -22.11 -28.20 -7.57
N ASP A 299 -22.91 -27.54 -8.40
CA ASP A 299 -23.76 -28.17 -9.41
C ASP A 299 -23.66 -27.40 -10.73
N THR A 300 -24.73 -26.72 -11.14
CA THR A 300 -24.76 -25.90 -12.35
C THR A 300 -24.87 -24.43 -11.98
N TYR A 301 -24.11 -23.57 -12.67
CA TYR A 301 -24.25 -22.14 -12.56
C TYR A 301 -25.11 -21.63 -13.72
N LYS A 302 -26.20 -20.95 -13.38
CA LYS A 302 -26.99 -20.15 -14.34
C LYS A 302 -26.89 -18.70 -13.90
N PRO A 303 -26.39 -17.79 -14.76
CA PRO A 303 -26.38 -16.37 -14.45
C PRO A 303 -27.78 -15.90 -14.06
N PRO A 304 -27.94 -15.06 -13.03
CA PRO A 304 -29.24 -14.51 -12.67
C PRO A 304 -29.87 -13.81 -13.89
N HIS A 305 -31.09 -14.19 -14.28
CA HIS A 305 -31.83 -13.47 -15.31
C HIS A 305 -32.10 -12.03 -14.82
N HIS A 306 -31.45 -11.05 -15.44
CA HIS A 306 -31.73 -9.63 -15.19
C HIS A 306 -33.12 -9.26 -15.74
N GLN A 307 -34.18 -9.47 -14.95
CA GLN A 307 -35.49 -8.88 -15.23
C GLN A 307 -35.39 -7.35 -15.01
N ASN A 308 -35.58 -6.57 -16.09
CA ASN A 308 -35.95 -5.15 -16.10
C ASN A 308 -35.05 -4.13 -15.37
N GLN A 309 -33.74 -4.12 -15.62
CA GLN A 309 -32.95 -2.87 -15.48
C GLN A 309 -32.04 -2.67 -16.68
N GLN A 310 -32.21 -1.54 -17.39
CA GLN A 310 -31.30 -1.03 -18.42
C GLN A 310 -29.93 -0.69 -17.80
N LYS A 311 -29.15 -1.69 -17.40
CA LYS A 311 -27.71 -1.54 -17.22
C LYS A 311 -27.03 -1.79 -18.57
N PRO A 312 -26.00 -1.02 -18.95
CA PRO A 312 -25.23 -1.31 -20.15
C PRO A 312 -24.68 -2.74 -20.05
N ALA A 313 -24.74 -3.47 -21.16
CA ALA A 313 -24.21 -4.83 -21.24
C ALA A 313 -22.74 -4.82 -20.81
N ASP A 314 -22.37 -5.69 -19.86
CA ASP A 314 -20.98 -5.89 -19.46
C ASP A 314 -20.23 -6.52 -20.64
N THR A 315 -19.34 -5.76 -21.29
CA THR A 315 -18.63 -6.17 -22.50
C THR A 315 -17.35 -6.98 -22.20
N ARG A 316 -17.13 -7.36 -20.93
CA ARG A 316 -15.92 -8.09 -20.51
C ARG A 316 -15.87 -9.49 -21.12
N LYS A 317 -14.66 -9.92 -21.47
CA LYS A 317 -14.38 -11.25 -21.99
C LYS A 317 -14.50 -12.26 -20.85
N GLU A 318 -15.45 -13.19 -20.97
CA GLU A 318 -15.57 -14.31 -20.05
C GLU A 318 -14.36 -15.26 -20.18
N SER A 319 -13.90 -15.79 -19.05
CA SER A 319 -12.71 -16.65 -18.95
C SER A 319 -13.04 -17.97 -18.25
N ASP A 320 -12.38 -19.06 -18.65
CA ASP A 320 -12.63 -20.40 -18.11
C ASP A 320 -12.48 -20.45 -16.58
N PHE A 321 -13.44 -21.08 -15.90
CA PHE A 321 -13.44 -21.29 -14.46
C PHE A 321 -13.85 -22.73 -14.12
N VAL A 322 -12.97 -23.45 -13.43
CA VAL A 322 -13.17 -24.85 -13.04
C VAL A 322 -12.98 -25.02 -11.55
N VAL A 323 -13.93 -25.69 -10.89
CA VAL A 323 -13.92 -25.99 -9.46
C VAL A 323 -14.03 -27.49 -9.24
N HIS A 324 -13.15 -28.04 -8.42
CA HIS A 324 -13.22 -29.40 -7.88
C HIS A 324 -13.65 -29.34 -6.41
N GLN A 325 -14.78 -29.94 -6.06
CA GLN A 325 -15.20 -30.11 -4.67
C GLN A 325 -14.94 -31.53 -4.19
N VAL A 326 -14.34 -31.64 -3.01
CA VAL A 326 -14.13 -32.89 -2.27
C VAL A 326 -14.71 -32.75 -0.86
N THR A 327 -15.67 -33.60 -0.52
CA THR A 327 -16.36 -33.62 0.77
C THR A 327 -15.94 -34.85 1.57
N VAL A 328 -15.31 -34.63 2.72
CA VAL A 328 -14.62 -35.68 3.47
C VAL A 328 -14.65 -35.41 4.97
N GLN A 329 -14.76 -36.48 5.77
CA GLN A 329 -14.70 -36.38 7.23
C GLN A 329 -13.25 -36.20 7.69
N THR A 330 -13.01 -35.39 8.73
CA THR A 330 -11.69 -35.27 9.37
C THR A 330 -11.31 -36.53 10.17
N PRO A 331 -10.01 -36.78 10.46
CA PRO A 331 -8.84 -36.11 9.87
C PRO A 331 -8.57 -36.59 8.44
N PHE A 332 -7.97 -35.74 7.61
CA PHE A 332 -7.53 -36.09 6.26
C PHE A 332 -6.38 -35.20 5.79
N GLN A 333 -5.71 -35.64 4.72
CA GLN A 333 -4.73 -34.90 3.93
C GLN A 333 -5.07 -35.03 2.44
N ILE A 334 -4.98 -33.93 1.68
CA ILE A 334 -5.18 -33.88 0.23
C ILE A 334 -4.01 -33.14 -0.41
N GLU A 335 -3.54 -33.64 -1.56
CA GLU A 335 -2.49 -32.99 -2.35
C GLU A 335 -3.02 -32.52 -3.71
N VAL A 336 -2.63 -31.30 -4.09
CA VAL A 336 -2.96 -30.69 -5.40
C VAL A 336 -1.65 -30.28 -6.06
N LEU A 337 -1.40 -30.79 -7.25
CA LEU A 337 -0.14 -30.60 -7.96
C LEU A 337 -0.36 -29.72 -9.17
N PHE A 338 0.59 -28.83 -9.46
CA PHE A 338 0.77 -28.21 -10.76
C PHE A 338 2.08 -28.70 -11.38
N GLU A 339 1.97 -29.22 -12.59
CA GLU A 339 3.08 -29.72 -13.38
C GLU A 339 3.20 -28.91 -14.68
N SER A 340 4.34 -28.23 -14.85
CA SER A 340 4.66 -27.53 -16.09
C SER A 340 4.96 -28.52 -17.20
N GLY A 341 4.45 -28.25 -18.39
CA GLY A 341 4.70 -29.05 -19.59
C GLY A 341 6.09 -28.88 -20.18
N SER A 342 6.82 -27.81 -19.86
CA SER A 342 8.21 -27.60 -20.30
C SER A 342 9.24 -28.29 -19.40
N PHE A 343 8.83 -28.82 -18.24
CA PHE A 343 9.73 -29.53 -17.34
C PHE A 343 9.86 -31.02 -17.74
N HIS A 344 10.49 -31.27 -18.89
CA HIS A 344 10.59 -32.60 -19.50
C HIS A 344 11.48 -33.59 -18.74
N ASN A 345 12.49 -33.09 -18.02
CA ASN A 345 13.47 -33.88 -17.27
C ASN A 345 13.15 -33.95 -15.77
N ARG A 346 11.87 -33.84 -15.39
CA ARG A 346 11.42 -33.93 -13.99
C ARG A 346 11.86 -35.27 -13.38
N PRO A 347 12.54 -35.28 -12.23
CA PRO A 347 13.08 -36.51 -11.65
C PRO A 347 12.00 -37.44 -11.06
N ASN A 348 10.93 -36.86 -10.53
CA ASN A 348 9.79 -37.55 -9.90
C ASN A 348 8.63 -36.56 -9.67
N GLN A 349 7.46 -37.07 -9.30
CA GLN A 349 6.35 -36.21 -8.85
C GLN A 349 6.57 -35.73 -7.41
N LEU A 350 6.30 -34.45 -7.14
CA LEU A 350 6.43 -33.83 -5.82
C LEU A 350 5.20 -34.18 -4.94
N VAL A 351 5.05 -35.44 -4.53
CA VAL A 351 3.90 -35.93 -3.74
C VAL A 351 4.33 -36.83 -2.59
N GLY A 352 3.43 -37.04 -1.62
CA GLY A 352 3.64 -37.97 -0.52
C GLY A 352 4.99 -37.75 0.17
N SER A 353 5.79 -38.80 0.30
CA SER A 353 7.09 -38.76 0.98
C SER A 353 8.09 -37.80 0.34
N ILE A 354 8.05 -37.60 -0.98
CA ILE A 354 8.94 -36.69 -1.71
C ILE A 354 8.59 -35.24 -1.35
N MET A 355 7.30 -34.91 -1.30
CA MET A 355 6.85 -33.58 -0.84
C MET A 355 7.27 -33.36 0.62
N THR A 356 7.10 -34.37 1.48
CA THR A 356 7.45 -34.28 2.91
C THR A 356 8.95 -34.03 3.12
N GLN A 357 9.81 -34.79 2.42
CA GLN A 357 11.26 -34.60 2.51
C GLN A 357 11.67 -33.19 2.06
N GLU A 358 11.11 -32.70 0.95
CA GLU A 358 11.43 -31.35 0.47
C GLU A 358 10.89 -30.28 1.43
N LEU A 359 9.68 -30.44 1.97
CA LEU A 359 9.11 -29.50 2.94
C LEU A 359 9.96 -29.41 4.21
N GLU A 360 10.37 -30.53 4.80
CA GLU A 360 11.20 -30.55 6.01
C GLU A 360 12.58 -29.94 5.75
N LYS A 361 13.16 -30.18 4.58
CA LYS A 361 14.39 -29.51 4.14
C LYS A 361 14.21 -27.98 4.10
N ARG A 362 13.12 -27.48 3.51
CA ARG A 362 12.85 -26.04 3.43
C ARG A 362 12.58 -25.40 4.79
N LYS A 363 11.88 -26.10 5.70
CA LYS A 363 11.71 -25.66 7.09
C LYS A 363 13.06 -25.48 7.80
N ALA A 364 13.97 -26.47 7.67
CA ALA A 364 15.30 -26.39 8.25
C ALA A 364 16.15 -25.26 7.65
N GLU A 365 16.12 -25.07 6.33
CA GLU A 365 16.80 -23.95 5.65
C GLU A 365 16.26 -22.59 6.10
N PHE A 366 14.94 -22.46 6.25
CA PHE A 366 14.30 -21.25 6.76
C PHE A 366 14.72 -20.96 8.20
N ASP A 367 14.71 -21.96 9.08
CA ASP A 367 15.10 -21.80 10.48
C ASP A 367 16.56 -21.34 10.60
N ALA A 368 17.46 -21.96 9.85
CA ALA A 368 18.87 -21.57 9.81
C ALA A 368 19.06 -20.15 9.27
N LYS A 369 18.36 -19.78 8.19
CA LYS A 369 18.42 -18.42 7.64
C LYS A 369 17.82 -17.39 8.59
N PHE A 370 16.72 -17.69 9.26
CA PHE A 370 16.06 -16.80 10.20
C PHE A 370 16.96 -16.46 11.38
N GLU A 371 17.58 -17.47 12.00
CA GLU A 371 18.53 -17.21 13.10
C GLU A 371 19.77 -16.46 12.60
N LYS A 372 20.31 -16.82 11.43
CA LYS A 372 21.43 -16.08 10.83
C LYS A 372 21.10 -14.60 10.57
N THR A 373 19.87 -14.29 10.18
CA THR A 373 19.45 -12.91 9.86
C THR A 373 19.12 -12.11 11.12
N PHE A 374 18.39 -12.68 12.08
CA PHE A 374 17.83 -11.92 13.20
C PHE A 374 18.46 -12.22 14.56
N GLY A 375 19.18 -13.33 14.71
CA GLY A 375 19.95 -13.66 15.91
C GLY A 375 19.13 -13.78 17.20
N LEU A 376 17.86 -14.15 17.12
CA LEU A 376 16.95 -14.08 18.28
C LEU A 376 17.31 -15.11 19.34
N GLU A 377 17.74 -16.31 18.96
CA GLU A 377 18.21 -17.32 19.90
C GLU A 377 19.49 -16.85 20.60
N SER A 378 20.45 -16.31 19.84
CA SER A 378 21.70 -15.76 20.41
C SER A 378 21.47 -14.59 21.38
N LYS A 379 20.36 -13.86 21.22
CA LYS A 379 19.93 -12.76 22.10
C LYS A 379 19.07 -13.22 23.28
N GLY A 380 18.89 -14.53 23.48
CA GLY A 380 18.21 -15.11 24.63
C GLY A 380 16.68 -15.10 24.56
N PHE A 381 16.08 -14.89 23.37
CA PHE A 381 14.63 -15.02 23.23
C PHE A 381 14.19 -16.49 23.35
N SER A 382 13.05 -16.71 24.01
CA SER A 382 12.50 -18.07 24.13
C SER A 382 12.01 -18.61 22.78
N GLN A 383 11.91 -19.94 22.66
CA GLN A 383 11.39 -20.59 21.45
C GLN A 383 9.99 -20.12 21.04
N ALA A 384 9.16 -19.68 22.00
CA ALA A 384 7.85 -19.12 21.70
C ALA A 384 7.94 -17.72 21.06
N HIS A 385 8.86 -16.87 21.51
CA HIS A 385 9.15 -15.58 20.89
C HIS A 385 9.77 -15.76 19.50
N ILE A 386 10.67 -16.74 19.33
CA ILE A 386 11.26 -17.06 18.02
C ILE A 386 10.17 -17.51 17.02
N LYS A 387 9.23 -18.37 17.45
CA LYS A 387 8.07 -18.77 16.63
C LYS A 387 7.19 -17.57 16.25
N PHE A 388 6.95 -16.66 17.19
CA PHE A 388 6.26 -15.40 16.90
C PHE A 388 6.99 -14.56 15.84
N GLY A 389 8.31 -14.38 15.98
CA GLY A 389 9.11 -13.63 15.01
C GLY A 389 9.09 -14.26 13.60
N LYS A 390 9.20 -15.59 13.53
CA LYS A 390 9.06 -16.36 12.28
C LYS A 390 7.68 -16.15 11.65
N ALA A 391 6.60 -16.22 12.43
CA ALA A 391 5.25 -16.00 11.94
C ALA A 391 5.02 -14.55 11.48
N ALA A 392 5.56 -13.55 12.19
CA ALA A 392 5.45 -12.14 11.80
C ALA A 392 6.09 -11.86 10.44
N LEU A 393 7.34 -12.31 10.23
CA LEU A 393 8.04 -12.23 8.94
C LEU A 393 7.28 -13.01 7.85
N SER A 394 6.86 -14.23 8.17
CA SER A 394 6.19 -15.12 7.21
C SER A 394 4.85 -14.56 6.74
N ASN A 395 4.09 -13.89 7.61
CA ASN A 395 2.84 -13.25 7.21
C ASN A 395 3.07 -12.01 6.35
N MET A 396 4.15 -11.25 6.57
CA MET A 396 4.51 -10.14 5.68
C MET A 396 4.89 -10.66 4.28
N LEU A 397 5.76 -11.68 4.20
CA LEU A 397 6.15 -12.32 2.95
C LEU A 397 4.96 -12.98 2.23
N GLY A 398 4.15 -13.74 2.96
CA GLY A 398 2.95 -14.39 2.45
C GLY A 398 1.77 -13.43 2.22
N GLY A 399 1.92 -12.16 2.60
CA GLY A 399 1.02 -11.05 2.27
C GLY A 399 1.45 -10.26 1.03
N MET A 400 2.61 -10.55 0.43
CA MET A 400 3.01 -9.91 -0.82
C MET A 400 2.06 -10.32 -1.96
N GLY A 401 1.65 -9.33 -2.74
CA GLY A 401 0.73 -9.48 -3.87
C GLY A 401 1.33 -9.01 -5.18
N TYR A 402 0.78 -9.50 -6.28
CA TYR A 402 1.04 -9.00 -7.64
C TYR A 402 -0.28 -8.50 -8.23
N PHE A 403 -0.35 -7.20 -8.45
CA PHE A 403 -1.51 -6.49 -8.94
C PHE A 403 -1.25 -5.94 -10.33
N TYR A 404 -2.27 -5.91 -11.18
CA TYR A 404 -2.20 -5.31 -12.51
C TYR A 404 -3.53 -4.64 -12.85
N GLY A 405 -3.47 -3.46 -13.46
CA GLY A 405 -4.65 -2.76 -13.94
C GLY A 405 -4.51 -1.24 -13.88
N GLN A 406 -5.65 -0.55 -13.89
CA GLN A 406 -5.72 0.91 -13.92
C GLN A 406 -6.29 1.48 -12.62
N SER A 407 -5.59 2.47 -12.06
CA SER A 407 -6.13 3.32 -10.99
C SER A 407 -7.10 4.37 -11.55
N LEU A 408 -7.97 4.92 -10.70
CA LEU A 408 -8.77 6.10 -11.02
C LEU A 408 -8.13 7.34 -10.38
N VAL A 409 -7.86 8.36 -11.20
CA VAL A 409 -7.14 9.57 -10.76
C VAL A 409 -7.90 10.83 -11.14
N GLN A 410 -7.73 11.90 -10.37
CA GLN A 410 -8.33 13.20 -10.66
C GLN A 410 -7.38 14.33 -10.28
N SER A 411 -7.20 15.31 -11.19
CA SER A 411 -6.55 16.57 -10.88
C SER A 411 -7.55 17.72 -10.76
N VAL A 412 -7.07 18.88 -10.32
CA VAL A 412 -7.84 20.13 -10.29
C VAL A 412 -8.31 20.60 -11.68
N TYR A 413 -7.70 20.09 -12.75
CA TYR A 413 -8.05 20.45 -14.13
C TYR A 413 -9.11 19.52 -14.74
N ASN A 414 -9.45 18.42 -14.07
CA ASN A 414 -10.42 17.42 -14.51
C ASN A 414 -11.72 17.52 -13.70
N GLU A 415 -12.85 17.65 -14.39
CA GLU A 415 -14.18 17.61 -13.76
C GLU A 415 -14.53 16.20 -13.27
N TYR A 416 -14.17 15.17 -14.05
CA TYR A 416 -14.42 13.76 -13.77
C TYR A 416 -13.11 12.98 -13.61
N PRO A 417 -13.10 11.87 -12.83
CA PRO A 417 -11.95 10.98 -12.74
C PRO A 417 -11.54 10.42 -14.11
N LEU A 418 -10.24 10.23 -14.29
CA LEU A 418 -9.62 9.60 -15.44
C LEU A 418 -9.06 8.22 -15.08
N LEU A 419 -9.01 7.32 -16.07
CA LEU A 419 -8.26 6.08 -15.94
C LEU A 419 -6.76 6.38 -16.07
N TYR A 420 -6.00 5.90 -15.10
CA TYR A 420 -4.54 5.88 -15.15
C TYR A 420 -4.06 4.82 -16.15
N PRO A 421 -2.88 4.95 -16.75
CA PRO A 421 -2.28 3.88 -17.56
C PRO A 421 -2.21 2.56 -16.80
N GLU A 422 -2.35 1.44 -17.53
CA GLU A 422 -2.17 0.12 -16.92
C GLU A 422 -0.75 -0.03 -16.37
N GLY A 423 -0.64 -0.60 -15.18
CA GLY A 423 0.63 -0.85 -14.52
C GLY A 423 0.59 -2.06 -13.61
N ALA A 424 1.77 -2.63 -13.38
CA ALA A 424 1.98 -3.75 -12.46
C ALA A 424 2.53 -3.25 -11.13
N LEU A 425 2.10 -3.87 -10.03
CA LEU A 425 2.64 -3.61 -8.69
C LEU A 425 2.91 -4.93 -7.96
N PHE A 426 4.17 -5.18 -7.63
CA PHE A 426 4.58 -6.23 -6.70
C PHE A 426 4.94 -5.62 -5.34
N THR A 427 4.11 -5.84 -4.33
CA THR A 427 4.17 -5.10 -3.06
C THR A 427 3.67 -5.93 -1.88
N ALA A 428 4.13 -5.62 -0.67
CA ALA A 428 3.46 -6.08 0.54
C ALA A 428 2.13 -5.32 0.74
N VAL A 429 1.25 -5.87 1.58
CA VAL A 429 -0.03 -5.25 1.92
C VAL A 429 -0.15 -5.08 3.44
N PRO A 430 -0.77 -4.00 3.96
CA PRO A 430 -0.86 -3.78 5.41
C PRO A 430 -1.63 -4.90 6.12
N SER A 431 -2.73 -5.36 5.52
CA SER A 431 -3.59 -6.41 6.04
C SER A 431 -4.25 -7.19 4.92
N ARG A 432 -4.23 -8.52 5.03
CA ARG A 432 -4.86 -9.43 4.06
C ARG A 432 -6.39 -9.34 4.07
N SER A 433 -6.98 -8.91 5.18
CA SER A 433 -8.45 -8.92 5.35
C SER A 433 -9.12 -7.63 4.91
N PHE A 434 -8.51 -6.48 5.22
CA PHE A 434 -9.14 -5.17 5.02
C PHE A 434 -8.42 -4.30 3.98
N PHE A 435 -7.09 -4.45 3.90
CA PHE A 435 -6.22 -3.65 3.06
C PHE A 435 -5.38 -4.48 2.07
N PRO A 436 -5.94 -5.40 1.27
CA PRO A 436 -5.15 -6.28 0.40
C PRO A 436 -4.69 -5.57 -0.90
N ARG A 437 -3.99 -4.46 -0.76
CA ARG A 437 -3.52 -3.57 -1.83
C ARG A 437 -2.33 -2.73 -1.36
N GLY A 438 -1.66 -2.07 -2.29
CA GLY A 438 -0.48 -1.26 -1.98
C GLY A 438 -0.84 0.08 -1.33
N PHE A 439 -0.16 0.43 -0.24
CA PHE A 439 -0.18 1.75 0.40
C PHE A 439 1.23 2.32 0.46
N LEU A 440 1.42 3.53 -0.06
CA LEU A 440 2.74 4.09 -0.35
C LEU A 440 3.59 4.26 0.91
N TRP A 441 3.01 4.85 1.97
CA TRP A 441 3.77 5.08 3.20
C TRP A 441 3.95 3.82 4.06
N ASP A 442 3.01 2.88 4.03
CA ASP A 442 3.16 1.58 4.70
C ASP A 442 4.35 0.81 4.12
N GLU A 443 4.55 0.89 2.80
CA GLU A 443 5.55 0.07 2.11
C GLU A 443 6.97 0.36 2.57
N GLY A 444 7.32 1.61 2.87
CA GLY A 444 8.64 1.91 3.44
C GLY A 444 8.90 1.16 4.75
N PHE A 445 7.88 1.03 5.61
CA PHE A 445 7.96 0.25 6.85
C PHE A 445 8.00 -1.26 6.59
N HIS A 446 7.26 -1.76 5.59
CA HIS A 446 7.35 -3.18 5.20
C HIS A 446 8.79 -3.52 4.78
N GLN A 447 9.38 -2.67 3.95
CA GLN A 447 10.68 -2.92 3.35
C GLN A 447 11.85 -2.81 4.35
N LEU A 448 11.69 -2.14 5.49
CA LEU A 448 12.67 -2.22 6.59
C LEU A 448 12.88 -3.66 7.07
N LEU A 449 11.82 -4.44 7.22
CA LEU A 449 11.93 -5.86 7.63
C LEU A 449 12.35 -6.75 6.45
N LEU A 450 11.71 -6.59 5.28
CA LEU A 450 11.96 -7.45 4.13
C LEU A 450 13.39 -7.31 3.59
N SER A 451 13.98 -6.12 3.65
CA SER A 451 15.36 -5.88 3.19
C SER A 451 16.40 -6.67 4.00
N LYS A 452 16.15 -6.95 5.29
CA LYS A 452 17.03 -7.83 6.09
C LYS A 452 16.96 -9.28 5.64
N TRP A 453 15.80 -9.72 5.12
CA TRP A 453 15.57 -11.09 4.66
C TRP A 453 16.02 -11.33 3.22
N ASP A 454 15.64 -10.44 2.29
CA ASP A 454 15.97 -10.50 0.87
C ASP A 454 15.98 -9.08 0.25
N PRO A 455 17.16 -8.43 0.15
CA PRO A 455 17.29 -7.13 -0.48
C PRO A 455 16.80 -7.06 -1.93
N GLN A 456 16.76 -8.19 -2.65
CA GLN A 456 16.27 -8.22 -4.03
C GLN A 456 14.77 -7.94 -4.10
N VAL A 457 14.00 -8.48 -3.16
CA VAL A 457 12.56 -8.19 -3.05
C VAL A 457 12.34 -6.70 -2.82
N THR A 458 13.13 -6.08 -1.94
CA THR A 458 13.02 -4.64 -1.67
C THR A 458 13.32 -3.78 -2.89
N ARG A 459 14.39 -4.09 -3.65
CA ARG A 459 14.69 -3.36 -4.89
C ARG A 459 13.57 -3.49 -5.91
N GLU A 460 13.05 -4.69 -6.10
CA GLU A 460 11.96 -4.95 -7.05
C GLU A 460 10.67 -4.22 -6.66
N THR A 461 10.30 -4.25 -5.37
CA THR A 461 9.11 -3.54 -4.88
C THR A 461 9.24 -2.02 -5.00
N ILE A 462 10.37 -1.43 -4.61
CA ILE A 462 10.60 0.02 -4.77
C ILE A 462 10.56 0.40 -6.25
N ALA A 463 11.14 -0.42 -7.13
CA ALA A 463 11.11 -0.20 -8.57
C ALA A 463 9.67 -0.17 -9.12
N HIS A 464 8.84 -1.15 -8.75
CA HIS A 464 7.42 -1.18 -9.12
C HIS A 464 6.67 0.07 -8.67
N TRP A 465 6.86 0.52 -7.43
CA TRP A 465 6.21 1.74 -6.92
C TRP A 465 6.61 3.00 -7.70
N ILE A 466 7.90 3.13 -8.02
CA ILE A 466 8.46 4.31 -8.68
C ILE A 466 8.17 4.33 -10.19
N ASP A 467 7.98 3.16 -10.81
CA ASP A 467 7.55 3.05 -12.21
C ASP A 467 6.08 3.48 -12.43
N LEU A 468 5.25 3.45 -11.38
CA LEU A 468 3.86 3.97 -11.39
C LEU A 468 3.75 5.50 -11.25
N MET A 469 4.88 6.21 -11.25
CA MET A 469 4.93 7.66 -11.12
C MET A 469 4.42 8.36 -12.38
N ASN A 470 3.63 9.42 -12.19
CA ASN A 470 3.20 10.28 -13.29
C ASN A 470 4.32 11.24 -13.73
N MET A 471 4.10 11.95 -14.83
CA MET A 471 5.08 12.91 -15.38
C MET A 471 5.36 14.12 -14.48
N GLU A 472 4.53 14.36 -13.46
CA GLU A 472 4.72 15.44 -12.48
C GLU A 472 5.60 15.00 -11.31
N GLY A 473 5.86 13.69 -11.16
CA GLY A 473 6.53 13.12 -10.00
C GLY A 473 5.59 12.58 -8.92
N TRP A 474 4.26 12.60 -9.15
CA TRP A 474 3.28 12.09 -8.18
C TRP A 474 3.07 10.58 -8.32
N ILE A 475 2.89 9.92 -7.17
CA ILE A 475 2.53 8.51 -7.05
C ILE A 475 1.23 8.42 -6.23
N PRO A 476 0.18 7.74 -6.72
CA PRO A 476 -1.02 7.51 -5.93
C PRO A 476 -0.70 6.82 -4.59
N ARG A 477 -1.20 7.39 -3.47
CA ARG A 477 -0.95 6.87 -2.12
C ARG A 477 -1.51 5.47 -1.88
N GLU A 478 -2.58 5.13 -2.58
CA GLU A 478 -3.30 3.86 -2.47
C GLU A 478 -3.50 3.30 -3.88
N GLN A 479 -2.90 2.13 -4.14
CA GLN A 479 -2.84 1.53 -5.47
C GLN A 479 -3.96 0.49 -5.62
N ILE A 480 -5.03 0.89 -6.30
CA ILE A 480 -6.23 0.06 -6.50
C ILE A 480 -6.24 -0.43 -7.95
N LEU A 481 -5.46 -1.48 -8.19
CA LEU A 481 -5.19 -2.00 -9.53
C LEU A 481 -6.00 -3.28 -9.79
N GLY A 482 -6.94 -3.18 -10.72
CA GLY A 482 -7.81 -4.30 -11.13
C GLY A 482 -9.10 -4.43 -10.30
N ASP A 483 -10.04 -5.22 -10.82
CA ASP A 483 -11.38 -5.35 -10.25
C ASP A 483 -11.40 -6.09 -8.91
N GLU A 484 -10.49 -7.05 -8.70
CA GLU A 484 -10.35 -7.72 -7.39
C GLU A 484 -10.01 -6.71 -6.29
N ALA A 485 -9.02 -5.84 -6.52
CA ALA A 485 -8.64 -4.81 -5.55
C ALA A 485 -9.78 -3.81 -5.34
N ARG A 486 -10.41 -3.34 -6.43
CA ARG A 486 -11.53 -2.38 -6.38
C ARG A 486 -12.74 -2.91 -5.62
N SER A 487 -13.01 -4.21 -5.68
CA SER A 487 -14.11 -4.85 -4.96
C SER A 487 -14.00 -4.75 -3.43
N LYS A 488 -12.80 -4.46 -2.91
CA LYS A 488 -12.50 -4.34 -1.48
C LYS A 488 -12.44 -2.89 -0.99
N VAL A 489 -12.80 -1.92 -1.83
CA VAL A 489 -12.71 -0.49 -1.50
C VAL A 489 -14.08 0.19 -1.67
N PRO A 490 -14.60 0.90 -0.65
CA PRO A 490 -15.77 1.75 -0.80
C PRO A 490 -15.57 2.81 -1.89
N ALA A 491 -16.63 3.13 -2.64
CA ALA A 491 -16.54 3.97 -3.83
C ALA A 491 -15.93 5.36 -3.56
N GLU A 492 -16.15 5.94 -2.37
CA GLU A 492 -15.60 7.25 -2.01
C GLU A 492 -14.07 7.30 -1.92
N PHE A 493 -13.39 6.17 -1.70
CA PHE A 493 -11.93 6.10 -1.53
C PHE A 493 -11.18 5.66 -2.80
N VAL A 494 -11.90 5.31 -3.86
CA VAL A 494 -11.28 4.77 -5.09
C VAL A 494 -10.49 5.84 -5.85
N VAL A 495 -11.02 7.08 -5.92
CA VAL A 495 -10.42 8.15 -6.72
C VAL A 495 -9.23 8.78 -6.00
N GLN A 496 -8.05 8.69 -6.61
CA GLN A 496 -6.81 9.27 -6.10
C GLN A 496 -6.59 10.69 -6.65
N ARG A 497 -6.13 11.62 -5.80
CA ARG A 497 -5.95 13.04 -6.19
C ARG A 497 -4.47 13.40 -6.23
N ASN A 498 -4.02 14.05 -7.29
CA ASN A 498 -2.59 14.37 -7.49
C ASN A 498 -2.07 15.55 -6.64
N GLU A 499 -2.91 16.22 -5.88
CA GLU A 499 -2.46 17.14 -4.82
C GLU A 499 -2.14 16.39 -3.52
N ASN A 500 -2.66 15.17 -3.35
CA ASN A 500 -2.53 14.38 -2.13
C ASN A 500 -1.21 13.62 -2.12
N ALA A 501 -0.32 14.04 -1.22
CA ALA A 501 0.95 13.38 -0.92
C ALA A 501 0.78 12.24 0.12
N ASN A 502 1.88 11.58 0.47
CA ASN A 502 1.99 10.66 1.60
C ASN A 502 3.39 10.76 2.23
N PRO A 503 3.67 10.34 3.48
CA PRO A 503 5.05 10.30 3.97
C PRO A 503 5.94 9.49 3.03
N PRO A 504 7.12 10.01 2.63
CA PRO A 504 7.98 9.37 1.64
C PRO A 504 8.86 8.27 2.29
N THR A 505 8.22 7.33 3.00
CA THR A 505 8.89 6.31 3.82
C THR A 505 9.75 5.35 3.00
N LEU A 506 9.57 5.26 1.67
CA LEU A 506 10.48 4.51 0.80
C LEU A 506 11.95 4.98 0.95
N PHE A 507 12.19 6.24 1.34
CA PHE A 507 13.53 6.70 1.67
C PHE A 507 14.14 5.95 2.86
N LEU A 508 13.37 5.51 3.85
CA LEU A 508 13.87 4.67 4.96
C LEU A 508 14.44 3.35 4.43
N ALA A 509 13.75 2.71 3.49
CA ALA A 509 14.21 1.48 2.87
C ALA A 509 15.41 1.70 1.94
N LEU A 510 15.47 2.85 1.24
CA LEU A 510 16.64 3.22 0.43
C LEU A 510 17.87 3.46 1.29
N GLN A 511 17.70 4.13 2.45
CA GLN A 511 18.76 4.33 3.43
C GLN A 511 19.35 2.98 3.87
N GLU A 512 18.50 2.03 4.24
CA GLU A 512 18.93 0.68 4.62
C GLU A 512 19.72 -0.03 3.49
N LEU A 513 19.26 0.04 2.24
CA LEU A 513 19.99 -0.53 1.11
C LEU A 513 21.38 0.09 0.90
N ILE A 514 21.51 1.41 1.13
CA ILE A 514 22.77 2.14 1.01
C ILE A 514 23.72 1.78 2.14
N GLU A 515 23.21 1.68 3.37
CA GLU A 515 23.99 1.31 4.54
C GLU A 515 24.51 -0.14 4.43
N GLN A 516 23.68 -1.07 3.92
CA GLN A 516 24.09 -2.44 3.61
C GLN A 516 25.18 -2.49 2.53
N LEU A 517 25.05 -1.70 1.47
CA LEU A 517 26.05 -1.60 0.41
C LEU A 517 27.37 -1.04 0.94
N SER A 518 27.30 0.01 1.76
CA SER A 518 28.48 0.69 2.31
C SER A 518 29.22 -0.18 3.33
N SER A 519 28.47 -0.92 4.16
CA SER A 519 29.04 -1.78 5.20
C SER A 519 29.62 -3.08 4.64
N ASN A 520 29.03 -3.62 3.57
CA ASN A 520 29.44 -4.89 2.98
C ASN A 520 29.34 -4.84 1.44
N PRO A 521 30.25 -4.11 0.76
CA PRO A 521 30.18 -3.92 -0.69
C PRO A 521 30.33 -5.23 -1.46
N ASP A 522 31.21 -6.12 -1.01
CA ASP A 522 31.51 -7.39 -1.71
C ASP A 522 30.44 -8.47 -1.52
N LYS A 523 29.44 -8.24 -0.65
CA LYS A 523 28.35 -9.19 -0.43
C LYS A 523 27.50 -9.28 -1.70
N ALA A 524 27.32 -10.49 -2.23
CA ALA A 524 26.57 -10.73 -3.47
C ALA A 524 25.16 -10.10 -3.48
N ALA A 525 24.50 -10.01 -2.31
CA ALA A 525 23.18 -9.39 -2.17
C ALA A 525 23.20 -7.85 -2.32
N SER A 526 24.34 -7.21 -2.07
CA SER A 526 24.55 -5.75 -2.13
C SER A 526 24.95 -5.27 -3.53
N GLN A 527 25.66 -6.10 -4.30
CA GLN A 527 26.17 -5.75 -5.64
C GLN A 527 25.12 -5.16 -6.61
N PRO A 528 23.86 -5.65 -6.66
CA PRO A 528 22.84 -5.09 -7.55
C PRO A 528 22.30 -3.71 -7.12
N THR A 529 22.62 -3.24 -5.91
CA THR A 529 22.08 -1.98 -5.37
C THR A 529 22.58 -0.78 -6.16
N LEU A 530 23.85 -0.70 -6.55
CA LEU A 530 24.38 0.46 -7.27
C LEU A 530 23.77 0.61 -8.69
N PRO A 531 23.67 -0.45 -9.53
CA PRO A 531 22.94 -0.38 -10.80
C PRO A 531 21.46 -0.04 -10.63
N PHE A 532 20.81 -0.58 -9.61
CA PHE A 532 19.42 -0.26 -9.28
C PHE A 532 19.25 1.24 -8.96
N LEU A 533 20.06 1.80 -8.06
CA LEU A 533 20.03 3.21 -7.71
C LEU A 533 20.25 4.10 -8.94
N ARG A 534 21.16 3.72 -9.85
CA ARG A 534 21.41 4.46 -11.10
C ARG A 534 20.18 4.54 -11.99
N ARG A 535 19.41 3.45 -12.13
CA ARG A 535 18.15 3.43 -12.90
C ARG A 535 17.03 4.18 -12.18
N LEU A 536 17.01 4.12 -10.85
CA LEU A 536 16.01 4.75 -9.99
C LEU A 536 16.13 6.28 -9.93
N PHE A 537 17.36 6.79 -9.92
CA PHE A 537 17.68 8.17 -9.56
C PHE A 537 16.94 9.26 -10.37
N PRO A 538 16.75 9.14 -11.70
CA PRO A 538 16.01 10.16 -12.46
C PRO A 538 14.56 10.34 -11.97
N ARG A 539 13.86 9.25 -11.65
CA ARG A 539 12.49 9.30 -11.11
C ARG A 539 12.50 9.78 -9.67
N LEU A 540 13.48 9.36 -8.88
CA LEU A 540 13.64 9.76 -7.49
C LEU A 540 13.85 11.28 -7.36
N LYS A 541 14.63 11.88 -8.26
CA LYS A 541 14.79 13.33 -8.39
C LYS A 541 13.45 14.02 -8.63
N THR A 542 12.66 13.56 -9.61
CA THR A 542 11.34 14.14 -9.90
C THR A 542 10.37 13.99 -8.73
N TRP A 543 10.38 12.85 -8.02
CA TRP A 543 9.57 12.66 -6.81
C TRP A 543 9.94 13.64 -5.70
N PHE A 544 11.23 13.78 -5.43
CA PHE A 544 11.74 14.72 -4.43
C PHE A 544 11.40 16.18 -4.80
N GLU A 545 11.57 16.57 -6.07
CA GLU A 545 11.19 17.88 -6.58
C GLU A 545 9.67 18.12 -6.51
N TRP A 546 8.86 17.09 -6.72
CA TRP A 546 7.41 17.18 -6.60
C TRP A 546 6.97 17.58 -5.18
N TYR A 547 7.58 17.03 -4.12
CA TYR A 547 7.31 17.51 -2.75
C TYR A 547 7.73 18.96 -2.55
N ASN A 548 8.93 19.33 -3.02
CA ASN A 548 9.50 20.67 -2.88
C ASN A 548 8.80 21.73 -3.73
N THR A 549 7.90 21.34 -4.63
CA THR A 549 7.10 22.27 -5.44
C THR A 549 5.64 22.29 -5.01
N THR A 550 5.05 21.14 -4.68
CA THR A 550 3.61 21.02 -4.42
C THR A 550 3.23 21.15 -2.95
N GLN A 551 4.12 20.73 -2.04
CA GLN A 551 3.85 20.67 -0.60
C GLN A 551 4.51 21.79 0.21
N THR A 552 5.00 22.84 -0.46
CA THR A 552 5.62 24.01 0.18
C THR A 552 4.66 24.72 1.14
N GLY A 553 5.19 25.21 2.24
CA GLY A 553 4.48 26.02 3.22
C GLY A 553 4.54 27.52 2.90
N PRO A 554 3.90 28.35 3.73
CA PRO A 554 3.83 29.81 3.53
C PRO A 554 5.15 30.53 3.81
N LYS A 555 6.07 29.92 4.57
CA LYS A 555 7.41 30.46 4.86
C LYS A 555 8.49 29.69 4.08
N PRO A 556 9.65 30.32 3.78
CA PRO A 556 10.80 29.60 3.22
C PRO A 556 11.13 28.35 4.05
N ASN A 557 11.43 27.24 3.36
CA ASN A 557 11.79 25.95 3.97
C ASN A 557 10.74 25.33 4.91
N SER A 558 9.52 25.88 4.96
CA SER A 558 8.39 25.26 5.64
C SER A 558 7.58 24.41 4.66
N TYR A 559 6.84 23.43 5.19
CA TYR A 559 6.00 22.54 4.39
C TYR A 559 4.59 22.42 4.97
N ARG A 560 3.64 22.07 4.10
CA ARG A 560 2.22 21.89 4.46
C ARG A 560 1.57 20.81 3.60
N TRP A 561 1.07 19.77 4.25
CA TRP A 561 0.17 18.77 3.66
C TRP A 561 -1.02 19.42 2.93
N ARG A 562 -1.23 19.03 1.67
CA ARG A 562 -2.45 19.34 0.91
C ARG A 562 -3.54 18.29 1.17
N GLY A 563 -4.75 18.55 0.67
CA GLY A 563 -5.86 17.59 0.75
C GLY A 563 -6.58 17.48 2.09
N ARG A 564 -6.35 18.41 3.05
CA ARG A 564 -7.14 18.47 4.30
C ARG A 564 -8.60 18.79 4.00
N ASP A 565 -9.50 18.19 4.79
CA ASP A 565 -10.94 18.43 4.68
C ASP A 565 -11.25 19.91 4.92
N LYS A 566 -11.91 20.56 3.96
CA LYS A 566 -12.28 21.99 4.06
C LYS A 566 -13.61 22.20 4.79
N ASP A 567 -14.48 21.19 4.81
CA ASP A 567 -15.75 21.27 5.53
C ASP A 567 -15.52 21.05 7.03
N THR A 568 -15.52 22.15 7.78
CA THR A 568 -15.35 22.12 9.22
C THR A 568 -16.63 21.74 9.98
N ASN A 569 -17.80 21.70 9.34
CA ASN A 569 -19.07 21.63 10.06
C ASN A 569 -19.37 20.23 10.63
N LEU A 570 -18.83 19.18 10.01
CA LEU A 570 -19.12 17.80 10.41
C LEU A 570 -18.04 17.19 11.30
N PHE A 571 -16.79 17.63 11.17
CA PHE A 571 -15.64 17.07 11.87
C PHE A 571 -15.27 17.91 13.10
N LEU A 572 -15.04 17.27 14.25
CA LEU A 572 -14.48 17.93 15.43
C LEU A 572 -13.15 18.61 15.11
N ASN A 573 -12.29 17.93 14.36
CA ASN A 573 -11.08 18.47 13.73
C ASN A 573 -10.94 17.89 12.31
N PRO A 574 -10.77 18.71 11.26
CA PRO A 574 -10.68 18.22 9.89
C PRO A 574 -9.50 17.27 9.68
N LYS A 575 -9.71 16.15 8.95
CA LYS A 575 -8.70 15.09 8.79
C LYS A 575 -7.54 15.55 7.91
N THR A 576 -6.41 14.85 8.04
CA THR A 576 -5.20 15.03 7.21
C THR A 576 -4.72 13.66 6.69
N LEU A 577 -5.56 13.02 5.86
CA LEU A 577 -5.32 11.68 5.31
C LEU A 577 -3.97 11.54 4.59
N THR A 578 -3.49 12.65 4.01
CA THR A 578 -2.21 12.73 3.30
C THR A 578 -1.01 12.56 4.22
N SER A 579 -1.14 12.82 5.53
CA SER A 579 -0.03 12.63 6.47
C SER A 579 0.16 11.20 6.94
N GLY A 580 -0.78 10.29 6.66
CA GLY A 580 -0.82 8.94 7.25
C GLY A 580 -1.33 8.89 8.70
N MET A 581 -1.46 10.03 9.36
CA MET A 581 -2.05 10.18 10.69
C MET A 581 -3.41 10.88 10.60
N ASP A 582 -4.40 10.14 10.07
CA ASP A 582 -5.67 10.66 9.54
C ASP A 582 -6.40 11.69 10.42
N ASP A 583 -6.68 11.35 11.68
CA ASP A 583 -7.43 12.19 12.61
C ASP A 583 -6.55 12.85 13.70
N TYR A 584 -5.22 12.79 13.56
CA TYR A 584 -4.30 13.47 14.47
C TYR A 584 -4.64 14.97 14.52
N PRO A 585 -4.84 15.58 15.70
CA PRO A 585 -5.24 16.97 15.80
C PRO A 585 -4.27 17.94 15.14
N ARG A 586 -4.76 18.71 14.17
CA ARG A 586 -4.03 19.85 13.57
C ARG A 586 -4.80 21.16 13.77
N ALA A 587 -4.40 22.21 13.06
CA ALA A 587 -5.10 23.49 13.10
C ALA A 587 -6.61 23.27 12.86
N SER A 588 -7.43 23.82 13.76
CA SER A 588 -8.88 23.55 13.80
C SER A 588 -9.63 24.13 12.59
N HIS A 589 -9.06 25.16 11.96
CA HIS A 589 -9.59 25.82 10.78
C HIS A 589 -8.48 25.80 9.72
N PRO A 590 -8.53 24.83 8.78
CA PRO A 590 -7.50 24.68 7.77
C PRO A 590 -7.31 25.97 6.96
N SER A 591 -6.06 26.36 6.70
CA SER A 591 -5.73 27.57 5.93
C SER A 591 -4.41 27.41 5.17
N ALA A 592 -4.12 28.35 4.29
CA ALA A 592 -2.84 28.37 3.57
C ALA A 592 -1.63 28.64 4.49
N ASP A 593 -1.88 29.17 5.70
CA ASP A 593 -0.86 29.57 6.68
C ASP A 593 -0.31 28.42 7.52
N GLU A 594 -0.82 27.20 7.35
CA GLU A 594 -0.40 26.07 8.15
C GLU A 594 1.06 25.69 7.86
N ARG A 595 1.76 25.22 8.90
CA ARG A 595 3.10 24.61 8.80
C ARG A 595 3.08 23.29 9.55
N HIS A 596 3.49 22.21 8.90
CA HIS A 596 3.41 20.86 9.44
C HIS A 596 4.81 20.31 9.75
N VAL A 597 5.08 20.07 11.04
CA VAL A 597 6.42 19.70 11.51
C VAL A 597 6.85 18.32 11.03
N ASP A 598 5.92 17.38 10.95
CA ASP A 598 6.17 16.02 10.46
C ASP A 598 6.65 16.02 9.01
N LEU A 599 6.01 16.81 8.14
CA LEU A 599 6.41 16.92 6.74
C LEU A 599 7.78 17.62 6.58
N HIS A 600 8.06 18.66 7.37
CA HIS A 600 9.39 19.27 7.41
C HIS A 600 10.48 18.23 7.70
N CYS A 601 10.24 17.38 8.71
CA CYS A 601 11.18 16.35 9.11
C CYS A 601 11.37 15.26 8.05
N TRP A 602 10.29 14.85 7.36
CA TRP A 602 10.39 13.93 6.23
C TRP A 602 11.26 14.48 5.09
N MET A 603 11.16 15.79 4.80
CA MET A 603 11.96 16.42 3.77
C MET A 603 13.42 16.61 4.18
N ALA A 604 13.70 16.86 5.46
CA ALA A 604 15.06 16.85 6.02
C ALA A 604 15.72 15.47 5.87
N LEU A 605 15.01 14.39 6.21
CA LEU A 605 15.51 13.02 6.04
C LEU A 605 15.73 12.69 4.55
N SER A 606 14.73 12.96 3.71
CA SER A 606 14.76 12.60 2.28
C SER A 606 15.88 13.33 1.54
N SER A 607 16.16 14.59 1.88
CA SER A 607 17.24 15.37 1.26
C SER A 607 18.63 14.82 1.61
N GLY A 608 18.84 14.35 2.84
CA GLY A 608 20.09 13.70 3.24
C GLY A 608 20.32 12.40 2.45
N ILE A 609 19.28 11.57 2.33
CA ILE A 609 19.37 10.30 1.58
C ILE A 609 19.55 10.56 0.08
N MET A 610 18.90 11.59 -0.48
CA MET A 610 19.14 12.03 -1.85
C MET A 610 20.61 12.45 -2.07
N ALA A 611 21.21 13.18 -1.12
CA ALA A 611 22.61 13.56 -1.19
C ALA A 611 23.53 12.34 -1.18
N SER A 612 23.27 11.36 -0.30
CA SER A 612 24.03 10.11 -0.24
C SER A 612 23.92 9.29 -1.53
N ILE A 613 22.72 9.14 -2.09
CA ILE A 613 22.52 8.43 -3.37
C ILE A 613 23.26 9.15 -4.50
N ALA A 614 23.11 10.47 -4.61
CA ALA A 614 23.76 11.25 -5.64
C ALA A 614 25.29 11.12 -5.55
N GLN A 615 25.85 11.22 -4.34
CA GLN A 615 27.28 11.06 -4.10
C GLN A 615 27.78 9.65 -4.51
N LEU A 616 27.05 8.59 -4.16
CA LEU A 616 27.39 7.21 -4.54
C LEU A 616 27.37 7.00 -6.06
N LEU A 617 26.48 7.70 -6.77
CA LEU A 617 26.34 7.58 -8.22
C LEU A 617 27.31 8.47 -9.01
N GLY A 618 27.97 9.43 -8.34
CA GLY A 618 28.78 10.47 -8.98
C GLY A 618 27.94 11.58 -9.63
N GLU A 619 26.70 11.75 -9.17
CA GLU A 619 25.76 12.78 -9.63
C GLU A 619 25.91 14.06 -8.80
N PRO A 620 25.52 15.24 -9.31
CA PRO A 620 25.50 16.48 -8.52
C PRO A 620 24.67 16.31 -7.24
N HIS A 621 25.30 16.52 -6.09
CA HIS A 621 24.74 16.20 -4.76
C HIS A 621 24.62 17.43 -3.86
N GLU A 622 25.25 18.53 -4.23
CA GLU A 622 25.42 19.75 -3.43
C GLU A 622 24.08 20.41 -3.10
N VAL A 623 23.13 20.39 -4.03
CA VAL A 623 21.79 20.95 -3.82
C VAL A 623 21.02 20.16 -2.76
N TYR A 624 21.11 18.83 -2.80
CA TYR A 624 20.45 17.95 -1.82
C TYR A 624 21.11 18.06 -0.46
N LYS A 625 22.43 18.13 -0.42
CA LYS A 625 23.20 18.36 0.81
C LYS A 625 22.85 19.71 1.44
N LEU A 626 22.83 20.80 0.66
CA LEU A 626 22.41 22.11 1.15
C LEU A 626 20.97 22.08 1.68
N SER A 627 20.07 21.38 0.99
CA SER A 627 18.68 21.23 1.44
C SER A 627 18.62 20.48 2.78
N HIS A 628 19.41 19.42 2.94
CA HIS A 628 19.52 18.68 4.19
C HIS A 628 20.10 19.54 5.31
N ASP A 629 21.21 20.23 5.07
CA ASP A 629 21.88 21.09 6.05
C ASP A 629 20.95 22.21 6.54
N VAL A 630 20.19 22.83 5.62
CA VAL A 630 19.20 23.87 5.95
C VAL A 630 18.02 23.30 6.73
N LEU A 631 17.45 22.17 6.29
CA LEU A 631 16.25 21.61 6.92
C LEU A 631 16.54 20.92 8.27
N SER A 632 17.78 20.48 8.48
CA SER A 632 18.25 19.91 9.75
C SER A 632 18.82 20.95 10.73
N ASP A 633 18.99 22.20 10.30
CA ASP A 633 19.37 23.29 11.20
C ASP A 633 18.33 23.45 12.33
N ASN A 634 18.78 23.16 13.54
CA ASN A 634 17.95 23.20 14.73
C ASN A 634 17.46 24.63 15.04
N ASN A 635 18.16 25.69 14.60
CA ASN A 635 17.70 27.08 14.76
C ASN A 635 16.47 27.37 13.88
N LEU A 636 16.54 27.00 12.60
CA LEU A 636 15.41 27.13 11.69
C LEU A 636 14.22 26.29 12.14
N LEU A 637 14.47 25.03 12.53
CA LEU A 637 13.44 24.16 13.08
C LEU A 637 12.76 24.79 14.30
N ASN A 638 13.54 25.42 15.19
CA ASN A 638 13.00 26.14 16.34
C ASN A 638 12.15 27.35 15.93
N GLU A 639 12.62 28.16 14.98
CA GLU A 639 11.88 29.32 14.48
C GLU A 639 10.51 28.92 13.90
N LEU A 640 10.48 27.82 13.14
CA LEU A 640 9.29 27.40 12.42
C LEU A 640 8.28 26.66 13.31
N HIS A 641 8.78 25.86 14.25
CA HIS A 641 8.00 24.81 14.91
C HIS A 641 8.16 24.71 16.44
N TRP A 642 9.14 25.34 17.08
CA TRP A 642 9.24 25.28 18.55
C TRP A 642 8.33 26.30 19.22
N SER A 643 7.50 25.84 20.15
CA SER A 643 6.65 26.70 20.97
C SER A 643 7.20 26.77 22.39
N GLU A 644 7.72 27.93 22.80
CA GLU A 644 8.20 28.13 24.17
C GLU A 644 7.10 27.97 25.22
N GLN A 645 5.85 28.35 24.87
CA GLN A 645 4.71 28.20 25.77
C GLN A 645 4.34 26.72 25.99
N LEU A 646 4.39 25.92 24.93
CA LEU A 646 4.01 24.50 24.99
C LEU A 646 5.20 23.59 25.35
N ARG A 647 6.44 24.11 25.25
CA ARG A 647 7.70 23.36 25.37
C ARG A 647 7.74 22.13 24.47
N ALA A 648 7.21 22.27 23.26
CA ALA A 648 7.11 21.20 22.30
C ALA A 648 7.27 21.73 20.87
N PHE A 649 7.69 20.84 19.96
CA PHE A 649 7.53 21.09 18.55
C PHE A 649 6.06 20.91 18.16
N SER A 650 5.53 21.87 17.40
CA SER A 650 4.11 21.94 17.08
C SER A 650 3.89 22.35 15.64
N ASP A 651 2.78 21.87 15.09
CA ASP A 651 2.19 22.48 13.91
C ASP A 651 1.79 23.93 14.21
N PHE A 652 1.72 24.76 13.17
CA PHE A 652 1.24 26.13 13.27
C PHE A 652 0.04 26.32 12.36
N GLY A 653 -0.95 27.12 12.75
CA GLY A 653 -2.08 27.48 11.88
C GLY A 653 -3.21 28.19 12.60
N ASN A 654 -4.34 28.37 11.92
CA ASN A 654 -5.52 29.02 12.48
C ASN A 654 -6.28 28.07 13.43
N HIS A 655 -6.06 28.23 14.74
CA HIS A 655 -6.45 27.25 15.75
C HIS A 655 -7.25 27.82 16.92
N THR A 656 -8.16 27.03 17.48
CA THR A 656 -8.85 27.21 18.76
C THR A 656 -9.16 25.83 19.34
N GLU A 657 -8.89 25.64 20.62
CA GLU A 657 -9.24 24.40 21.35
C GLU A 657 -10.75 24.34 21.68
N ASN A 658 -11.46 25.46 21.56
CA ASN A 658 -12.86 25.61 21.97
C ASN A 658 -13.83 25.14 20.88
N VAL A 659 -13.66 23.88 20.46
CA VAL A 659 -14.51 23.18 19.50
C VAL A 659 -15.20 21.99 20.18
N SER A 660 -16.46 21.75 19.84
CA SER A 660 -17.22 20.61 20.39
C SER A 660 -18.24 20.11 19.38
N LEU A 661 -18.58 18.82 19.41
CA LEU A 661 -19.72 18.30 18.65
C LEU A 661 -20.99 18.43 19.48
N LEU A 662 -22.03 19.06 18.92
CA LEU A 662 -23.35 19.22 19.54
C LEU A 662 -24.40 18.54 18.65
N ARG A 663 -25.44 17.95 19.27
CA ARG A 663 -26.59 17.47 18.52
C ARG A 663 -27.40 18.66 18.02
N GLU A 664 -27.67 18.69 16.72
CA GLU A 664 -28.52 19.68 16.09
C GLU A 664 -29.91 19.70 16.74
N LYS A 665 -30.43 20.90 17.02
CA LYS A 665 -31.79 21.06 17.55
C LYS A 665 -32.77 21.03 16.38
N VAL A 666 -33.42 19.88 16.17
CA VAL A 666 -34.50 19.75 15.18
C VAL A 666 -35.78 20.34 15.78
N TYR A 667 -36.26 21.47 15.22
CA TYR A 667 -37.54 22.05 15.60
C TYR A 667 -38.69 21.22 15.02
N VAL A 668 -39.56 20.70 15.89
CA VAL A 668 -40.78 19.98 15.50
C VAL A 668 -41.98 20.89 15.83
N PRO A 669 -42.72 21.41 14.83
CA PRO A 669 -43.93 22.18 15.08
C PRO A 669 -44.98 21.38 15.86
N PRO A 670 -45.80 22.01 16.72
CA PRO A 670 -46.87 21.33 17.44
C PRO A 670 -47.86 20.65 16.48
N GLY A 671 -48.12 19.35 16.67
CA GLY A 671 -49.13 18.60 15.92
C GLY A 671 -48.65 17.71 14.77
N GLN A 672 -47.34 17.62 14.50
CA GLN A 672 -46.80 16.75 13.42
C GLN A 672 -46.06 15.51 13.95
N PRO A 673 -46.17 14.34 13.30
CA PRO A 673 -45.52 13.11 13.74
C PRO A 673 -43.99 13.16 13.57
N ARG A 674 -43.26 12.79 14.64
CA ARG A 674 -41.78 12.82 14.71
C ARG A 674 -41.05 12.03 13.61
N HIS A 675 -41.71 11.07 12.96
CA HIS A 675 -41.11 10.23 11.91
C HIS A 675 -40.87 10.93 10.57
N GLN A 676 -41.34 12.18 10.41
CA GLN A 676 -41.17 12.97 9.17
C GLN A 676 -39.97 13.93 9.20
N PHE A 677 -39.22 13.99 10.31
CA PHE A 677 -38.09 14.92 10.45
C PHE A 677 -36.73 14.21 10.37
N PRO A 678 -35.68 14.87 9.82
CA PRO A 678 -34.35 14.28 9.73
C PRO A 678 -33.79 13.96 11.12
N VAL A 679 -33.06 12.84 11.21
CA VAL A 679 -32.36 12.43 12.43
C VAL A 679 -31.37 13.54 12.83
N ALA A 680 -31.43 13.98 14.09
CA ALA A 680 -30.57 15.05 14.60
C ALA A 680 -29.08 14.67 14.47
N ARG A 681 -28.32 15.41 13.66
CA ARG A 681 -26.91 15.14 13.39
C ARG A 681 -26.00 15.74 14.46
N LEU A 682 -24.81 15.16 14.66
CA LEU A 682 -23.73 15.83 15.39
C LEU A 682 -23.08 16.87 14.48
N VAL A 683 -23.12 18.13 14.89
CA VAL A 683 -22.54 19.27 14.16
C VAL A 683 -21.50 19.95 15.06
N ARG A 684 -20.40 20.39 14.45
CA ARG A 684 -19.35 21.13 15.15
C ARG A 684 -19.85 22.51 15.57
N SER A 685 -19.58 22.87 16.82
CA SER A 685 -19.76 24.21 17.39
C SER A 685 -18.41 24.79 17.79
N VAL A 686 -18.17 26.03 17.39
CA VAL A 686 -16.95 26.81 17.70
C VAL A 686 -17.32 27.90 18.70
N ARG A 687 -16.77 27.85 19.91
CA ARG A 687 -17.13 28.78 21.01
C ARG A 687 -16.19 29.98 21.14
N LYS A 688 -15.01 29.91 20.54
CA LYS A 688 -14.02 31.00 20.52
C LYS A 688 -13.41 31.11 19.14
N THR A 689 -13.34 32.32 18.60
CA THR A 689 -12.73 32.61 17.30
C THR A 689 -11.29 32.07 17.25
N PRO A 690 -10.92 31.34 16.18
CA PRO A 690 -9.55 30.86 16.02
C PRO A 690 -8.57 32.01 15.74
N LYS A 691 -7.30 31.78 16.06
CA LYS A 691 -6.20 32.69 15.74
C LYS A 691 -5.00 31.90 15.23
N LEU A 692 -4.11 32.57 14.49
CA LEU A 692 -2.82 32.00 14.10
C LEU A 692 -1.96 31.77 15.34
N GLN A 693 -1.64 30.51 15.64
CA GLN A 693 -0.83 30.10 16.79
C GLN A 693 -0.27 28.69 16.58
N TYR A 694 0.65 28.27 17.45
CA TYR A 694 1.05 26.88 17.56
C TYR A 694 -0.13 26.03 18.04
N VAL A 695 -0.29 24.86 17.44
CA VAL A 695 -1.34 23.90 17.77
C VAL A 695 -0.88 23.08 18.97
N ASN A 696 -1.63 23.17 20.06
CA ASN A 696 -1.41 22.35 21.24
C ASN A 696 -1.96 20.94 21.01
N ALA A 697 -1.13 20.08 20.44
CA ALA A 697 -1.43 18.69 20.15
C ALA A 697 -0.18 17.84 20.36
N LEU A 698 0.22 17.66 21.62
CA LEU A 698 1.40 16.87 21.98
C LEU A 698 1.15 15.40 21.67
N GLY A 699 1.93 14.83 20.77
CA GLY A 699 1.79 13.45 20.30
C GLY A 699 2.86 13.10 19.29
N TYR A 700 2.61 12.10 18.45
CA TYR A 700 3.58 11.63 17.46
C TYR A 700 4.14 12.75 16.57
N ALA A 701 3.30 13.67 16.06
CA ALA A 701 3.77 14.78 15.22
C ALA A 701 4.85 15.62 15.92
N SER A 702 4.68 15.90 17.22
CA SER A 702 5.65 16.65 18.04
C SER A 702 6.99 15.94 18.21
N LEU A 703 7.03 14.62 18.03
CA LEU A 703 8.25 13.82 18.20
C LEU A 703 9.09 13.74 16.92
N PHE A 704 8.58 14.14 15.75
CA PHE A 704 9.27 13.91 14.47
C PHE A 704 10.73 14.38 14.39
N PRO A 705 11.10 15.56 14.94
CA PRO A 705 12.50 15.97 15.00
C PRO A 705 13.41 14.96 15.71
N PHE A 706 12.90 14.32 16.76
CA PHE A 706 13.57 13.24 17.50
C PHE A 706 13.52 11.91 16.73
N LEU A 707 12.33 11.52 16.23
CA LEU A 707 12.11 10.23 15.54
C LEU A 707 12.98 10.04 14.29
N LEU A 708 13.31 11.14 13.61
CA LEU A 708 14.11 11.14 12.37
C LEU A 708 15.54 11.65 12.59
N HIS A 709 16.01 11.70 13.84
CA HIS A 709 17.39 12.04 14.22
C HIS A 709 17.86 13.43 13.75
N ILE A 710 16.96 14.42 13.76
CA ILE A 710 17.27 15.79 13.33
C ILE A 710 17.82 16.61 14.50
N LEU A 711 17.40 16.30 15.73
CA LEU A 711 17.85 17.04 16.90
C LEU A 711 19.31 16.74 17.24
N GLN A 712 20.07 17.77 17.56
CA GLN A 712 21.42 17.60 18.07
C GLN A 712 21.40 16.92 19.45
N PRO A 713 22.36 16.03 19.76
CA PRO A 713 22.39 15.27 21.02
C PRO A 713 22.47 16.14 22.30
N ASP A 714 22.98 17.36 22.18
CA ASP A 714 23.14 18.34 23.26
C ASP A 714 21.99 19.37 23.34
N SER A 715 21.00 19.27 22.45
CA SER A 715 19.85 20.17 22.43
C SER A 715 18.99 20.02 23.69
N PRO A 716 18.74 21.09 24.49
CA PRO A 716 17.85 21.01 25.65
C PRO A 716 16.42 20.56 25.33
N LYS A 717 16.01 20.71 24.06
CA LYS A 717 14.70 20.28 23.56
C LYS A 717 14.59 18.76 23.50
N LEU A 718 15.71 18.05 23.31
CA LEU A 718 15.76 16.60 23.43
C LEU A 718 15.39 16.18 24.86
N GLU A 719 15.89 16.87 25.88
CA GLU A 719 15.52 16.57 27.26
C GLU A 719 14.02 16.66 27.50
N HIS A 720 13.40 17.75 27.05
CA HIS A 720 11.96 17.98 27.18
C HIS A 720 11.17 16.86 26.48
N ILE A 721 11.59 16.45 25.28
CA ILE A 721 10.97 15.32 24.58
C ILE A 721 11.08 14.03 25.41
N LEU A 722 12.27 13.71 25.91
CA LEU A 722 12.47 12.49 26.73
C LEU A 722 11.67 12.54 28.04
N GLN A 723 11.50 13.72 28.65
CA GLN A 723 10.65 13.91 29.84
C GLN A 723 9.17 13.65 29.49
N ASP A 724 8.66 14.27 28.43
CA ASP A 724 7.26 14.19 28.02
C ASP A 724 6.89 12.81 27.49
N MET A 725 7.83 12.14 26.81
CA MET A 725 7.67 10.75 26.38
C MET A 725 7.49 9.82 27.58
N ARG A 726 8.24 10.02 28.67
CA ARG A 726 8.24 9.19 29.88
C ARG A 726 7.04 9.46 30.80
N ASP A 727 6.38 10.60 30.66
CA ASP A 727 5.22 10.95 31.49
C ASP A 727 3.99 10.09 31.13
N SER A 728 3.49 9.33 32.11
CA SER A 728 2.32 8.45 31.96
C SER A 728 1.00 9.20 31.83
N ASN A 729 0.95 10.46 32.27
CA ASN A 729 -0.17 11.38 32.03
C ASN A 729 -0.12 12.01 30.63
N LYS A 730 0.97 11.80 29.89
CA LYS A 730 1.14 12.22 28.50
C LYS A 730 1.22 11.00 27.59
N LEU A 731 2.41 10.58 27.17
CA LEU A 731 2.60 9.61 26.10
C LEU A 731 2.96 8.20 26.60
N TRP A 732 3.54 8.05 27.78
CA TRP A 732 4.05 6.74 28.23
C TRP A 732 2.93 5.77 28.62
N THR A 733 3.08 4.51 28.22
CA THR A 733 2.25 3.39 28.71
C THR A 733 3.12 2.13 28.91
N PRO A 734 2.61 1.12 29.64
CA PRO A 734 3.23 -0.21 29.71
C PRO A 734 3.22 -1.01 28.40
N PHE A 735 2.66 -0.46 27.31
CA PHE A 735 2.43 -1.15 26.05
C PHE A 735 3.08 -0.46 24.83
N GLY A 736 3.69 0.72 25.04
CA GLY A 736 4.22 1.61 24.00
C GLY A 736 3.83 3.08 24.22
N LEU A 737 4.23 3.96 23.30
CA LEU A 737 3.87 5.39 23.31
C LEU A 737 2.50 5.61 22.69
N ARG A 738 1.69 6.47 23.31
CA ARG A 738 0.41 6.94 22.75
C ARG A 738 0.61 7.79 21.51
N SER A 739 -0.32 7.68 20.56
CA SER A 739 -0.38 8.60 19.41
C SER A 739 -0.62 10.05 19.80
N LEU A 740 -1.41 10.29 20.85
CA LEU A 740 -1.73 11.61 21.37
C LEU A 740 -1.67 11.58 22.90
N SER A 741 -1.16 12.67 23.49
CA SER A 741 -1.08 12.85 24.94
C SER A 741 -2.43 12.64 25.60
N LYS A 742 -2.46 11.89 26.71
CA LYS A 742 -3.66 11.71 27.53
C LYS A 742 -4.19 13.02 28.13
N ALA A 743 -3.33 14.03 28.25
CA ALA A 743 -3.70 15.38 28.69
C ALA A 743 -4.36 16.22 27.59
N ASP A 744 -4.34 15.79 26.33
CA ASP A 744 -4.93 16.52 25.21
C ASP A 744 -6.47 16.51 25.27
N PRO A 745 -7.17 17.64 25.01
CA PRO A 745 -8.63 17.69 25.01
C PRO A 745 -9.30 16.73 24.00
N LEU A 746 -8.59 16.36 22.94
CA LEU A 746 -9.05 15.45 21.88
C LEU A 746 -8.63 13.99 22.10
N TYR A 747 -7.93 13.68 23.19
CA TYR A 747 -7.62 12.29 23.58
C TYR A 747 -8.90 11.43 23.64
N MET A 748 -8.89 10.33 22.88
CA MET A 748 -9.99 9.38 22.71
C MET A 748 -11.32 10.01 22.28
N LYS A 749 -11.31 11.21 21.69
CA LYS A 749 -12.51 11.85 21.13
C LYS A 749 -12.75 11.40 19.69
N ARG A 750 -13.96 10.91 19.44
CA ARG A 750 -14.49 10.66 18.10
C ARG A 750 -14.46 11.92 17.24
N ASN A 751 -14.22 11.78 15.93
CA ASN A 751 -14.18 12.93 15.03
C ASN A 751 -15.56 13.30 14.45
N THR A 752 -16.44 12.32 14.31
CA THR A 752 -17.84 12.44 13.90
C THR A 752 -18.70 11.46 14.71
N GLU A 753 -19.98 11.27 14.35
CA GLU A 753 -20.80 10.21 14.94
C GLU A 753 -20.25 8.80 14.69
N HIS A 754 -19.62 8.59 13.53
CA HIS A 754 -19.17 7.28 13.04
C HIS A 754 -17.65 7.12 13.02
N ASP A 755 -16.88 8.21 13.08
CA ASP A 755 -15.42 8.17 13.14
C ASP A 755 -14.93 8.04 14.58
N ALA A 756 -14.66 6.80 15.02
CA ALA A 756 -13.97 6.52 16.27
C ALA A 756 -12.56 7.13 16.32
N PRO A 757 -11.98 7.38 17.51
CA PRO A 757 -10.60 7.86 17.62
C PRO A 757 -9.61 6.85 17.04
N TYR A 758 -8.64 7.33 16.26
CA TYR A 758 -7.66 6.47 15.57
C TYR A 758 -6.22 6.85 15.97
N TRP A 759 -5.75 8.03 15.60
CA TRP A 759 -4.47 8.62 15.98
C TRP A 759 -4.60 9.59 17.18
N ARG A 760 -5.50 9.27 18.12
CA ARG A 760 -5.88 10.12 19.28
C ARG A 760 -5.71 9.43 20.63
N GLY A 761 -4.71 8.56 20.77
CA GLY A 761 -4.49 7.77 21.98
C GLY A 761 -3.88 6.41 21.69
N PRO A 762 -4.47 5.58 20.80
CA PRO A 762 -3.96 4.25 20.47
C PRO A 762 -2.47 4.24 20.10
N ILE A 763 -1.82 3.10 20.36
CA ILE A 763 -0.40 2.85 20.15
C ILE A 763 -0.19 2.22 18.78
N TRP A 764 0.76 2.73 18.01
CA TRP A 764 1.04 2.32 16.63
C TRP A 764 2.52 1.96 16.48
N ILE A 765 2.77 0.78 15.90
CA ILE A 765 4.10 0.16 15.94
C ILE A 765 5.09 0.84 14.98
N ASN A 766 4.65 1.40 13.85
CA ASN A 766 5.51 2.19 12.95
C ASN A 766 6.19 3.37 13.65
N ILE A 767 5.45 4.24 14.34
CA ILE A 767 6.03 5.40 15.02
C ILE A 767 6.80 4.95 16.27
N ASN A 768 6.30 3.95 16.99
CA ASN A 768 7.02 3.37 18.12
C ASN A 768 8.35 2.74 17.70
N TYR A 769 8.42 2.10 16.53
CA TYR A 769 9.67 1.62 15.94
C TYR A 769 10.65 2.76 15.70
N LEU A 770 10.19 3.87 15.10
CA LEU A 770 11.04 5.06 14.92
C LEU A 770 11.50 5.65 16.26
N ALA A 771 10.65 5.62 17.29
CA ALA A 771 11.01 6.08 18.63
C ALA A 771 12.07 5.18 19.28
N VAL A 772 11.91 3.86 19.19
CA VAL A 772 12.91 2.90 19.69
C VAL A 772 14.23 3.06 18.94
N ARG A 773 14.20 3.20 17.61
CA ARG A 773 15.39 3.50 16.80
C ARG A 773 16.06 4.80 17.22
N ALA A 774 15.29 5.87 17.46
CA ALA A 774 15.83 7.14 17.91
C ALA A 774 16.45 7.05 19.30
N LEU A 775 15.78 6.38 20.26
CA LEU A 775 16.34 6.14 21.59
C LEU A 775 17.65 5.34 21.50
N TYR A 776 17.72 4.32 20.64
CA TYR A 776 18.94 3.57 20.37
C TYR A 776 20.06 4.44 19.77
N HIS A 777 19.72 5.34 18.84
CA HIS A 777 20.69 6.28 18.28
C HIS A 777 21.26 7.22 19.36
N TYR A 778 20.39 7.87 20.14
CA TYR A 778 20.83 8.82 21.17
C TYR A 778 21.48 8.14 22.39
N SER A 779 21.20 6.85 22.65
CA SER A 779 21.91 6.08 23.69
C SER A 779 23.34 5.69 23.28
N ASN A 780 23.62 5.68 21.98
CA ASN A 780 24.94 5.37 21.41
C ASN A 780 25.69 6.61 20.91
N THR A 781 25.09 7.80 21.02
CA THR A 781 25.69 9.07 20.60
C THR A 781 26.14 9.87 21.82
N GLU A 782 27.34 10.44 21.78
CA GLU A 782 27.85 11.29 22.87
C GLU A 782 26.96 12.53 23.06
N GLY A 783 26.57 12.80 24.30
CA GLY A 783 25.69 13.91 24.66
C GLY A 783 25.17 13.81 26.10
N PRO A 784 24.65 14.92 26.66
CA PRO A 784 24.20 14.98 28.06
C PRO A 784 23.01 14.06 28.38
N TYR A 785 22.28 13.57 27.37
CA TYR A 785 21.07 12.76 27.53
C TYR A 785 21.23 11.29 27.18
N LYS A 786 22.46 10.83 26.91
CA LYS A 786 22.79 9.46 26.49
C LYS A 786 22.24 8.40 27.44
N GLU A 787 22.53 8.52 28.73
CA GLU A 787 22.07 7.55 29.75
C GLU A 787 20.54 7.51 29.86
N LYS A 788 19.90 8.68 29.80
CA LYS A 788 18.44 8.78 29.84
C LYS A 788 17.78 8.13 28.61
N ALA A 789 18.37 8.32 27.43
CA ALA A 789 17.93 7.65 26.21
C ALA A 789 18.10 6.13 26.31
N ALA A 790 19.20 5.65 26.88
CA ALA A 790 19.46 4.22 27.09
C ALA A 790 18.40 3.55 27.98
N VAL A 791 18.05 4.17 29.11
CA VAL A 791 17.00 3.64 30.01
C VAL A 791 15.65 3.59 29.31
N LEU A 792 15.28 4.66 28.60
CA LEU A 792 14.00 4.71 27.88
C LEU A 792 13.97 3.71 26.71
N TYR A 793 15.10 3.51 26.02
CA TYR A 793 15.23 2.54 24.94
C TYR A 793 14.85 1.14 25.42
N GLU A 794 15.50 0.66 26.48
CA GLU A 794 15.28 -0.68 27.00
C GLU A 794 13.83 -0.87 27.43
N GLU A 795 13.30 0.05 28.24
CA GLU A 795 11.93 -0.07 28.74
C GLU A 795 10.88 0.00 27.62
N LEU A 796 11.00 0.95 26.68
CA LEU A 796 10.02 1.10 25.60
C LEU A 796 10.02 -0.12 24.69
N ARG A 797 11.22 -0.57 24.29
CA ARG A 797 11.42 -1.77 23.47
C ARG A 797 10.78 -2.99 24.13
N THR A 798 11.06 -3.23 25.41
CA THR A 798 10.50 -4.37 26.16
C THR A 798 8.98 -4.29 26.25
N ASN A 799 8.41 -3.12 26.56
CA ASN A 799 6.96 -2.93 26.65
C ASN A 799 6.24 -3.28 25.34
N ILE A 800 6.78 -2.82 24.20
CA ILE A 800 6.20 -3.07 22.90
C ILE A 800 6.28 -4.56 22.54
N ILE A 801 7.46 -5.18 22.64
CA ILE A 801 7.66 -6.59 22.29
C ILE A 801 6.72 -7.47 23.13
N ASN A 802 6.68 -7.24 24.44
CA ASN A 802 5.83 -8.00 25.35
C ASN A 802 4.35 -7.86 25.01
N ASN A 803 3.88 -6.64 24.71
CA ASN A 803 2.47 -6.44 24.41
C ASN A 803 2.06 -7.05 23.07
N VAL A 804 2.84 -6.83 22.00
CA VAL A 804 2.55 -7.41 20.68
C VAL A 804 2.56 -8.93 20.74
N TYR A 805 3.57 -9.53 21.39
CA TYR A 805 3.65 -10.98 21.58
C TYR A 805 2.49 -11.52 22.41
N ARG A 806 2.15 -10.87 23.54
CA ARG A 806 1.00 -11.24 24.37
C ARG A 806 -0.31 -11.25 23.56
N GLN A 807 -0.57 -10.20 22.80
CA GLN A 807 -1.77 -10.12 21.97
C GLN A 807 -1.78 -11.17 20.85
N TYR A 808 -0.63 -11.46 20.25
CA TYR A 808 -0.52 -12.56 19.29
C TYR A 808 -0.88 -13.92 19.91
N VAL A 809 -0.41 -14.20 21.13
CA VAL A 809 -0.74 -15.45 21.85
C VAL A 809 -2.22 -15.49 22.26
N GLU A 810 -2.77 -14.39 22.77
CA GLU A 810 -4.15 -14.32 23.26
C GLU A 810 -5.18 -14.37 22.14
N THR A 811 -4.91 -13.72 21.00
CA THR A 811 -5.91 -13.54 19.92
C THR A 811 -5.57 -14.28 18.64
N GLY A 812 -4.38 -14.86 18.51
CA GLY A 812 -3.90 -15.48 17.27
C GLY A 812 -3.51 -14.51 16.16
N TYR A 813 -3.46 -13.20 16.42
CA TYR A 813 -3.21 -12.17 15.41
C TYR A 813 -2.26 -11.06 15.89
N ILE A 814 -1.56 -10.46 14.93
CA ILE A 814 -0.91 -9.16 15.09
C ILE A 814 -1.89 -8.09 14.60
N TRP A 815 -1.97 -6.97 15.32
CA TRP A 815 -2.98 -5.93 15.12
C TRP A 815 -2.39 -4.63 14.59
N GLU A 816 -3.24 -3.84 13.96
CA GLU A 816 -2.92 -2.52 13.38
C GLU A 816 -2.44 -1.52 14.44
N GLN A 817 -3.19 -1.45 15.54
CA GLN A 817 -2.93 -0.58 16.69
C GLN A 817 -3.29 -1.29 18.00
N TYR A 818 -2.84 -0.73 19.13
CA TYR A 818 -3.08 -1.29 20.46
C TYR A 818 -3.70 -0.24 21.38
N ASN A 819 -4.64 -0.68 22.21
CA ASN A 819 -5.28 0.18 23.20
C ASN A 819 -4.25 0.64 24.24
N ASP A 820 -4.19 1.92 24.52
CA ASP A 820 -3.18 2.51 25.40
C ASP A 820 -3.39 2.21 26.89
N GLY A 821 -4.62 1.89 27.29
CA GLY A 821 -4.98 1.58 28.68
C GLY A 821 -4.89 0.09 29.03
N THR A 822 -5.07 -0.80 28.05
CA THR A 822 -5.13 -2.26 28.27
C THR A 822 -4.08 -3.06 27.51
N GLY A 823 -3.50 -2.46 26.46
CA GLY A 823 -2.62 -3.14 25.51
C GLY A 823 -3.37 -4.05 24.52
N ARG A 824 -4.71 -4.12 24.58
CA ARG A 824 -5.51 -4.98 23.69
C ARG A 824 -5.35 -4.57 22.23
N GLY A 825 -5.17 -5.53 21.33
CA GLY A 825 -5.16 -5.29 19.89
C GLY A 825 -6.48 -4.71 19.37
N GLN A 826 -6.40 -3.72 18.48
CA GLN A 826 -7.54 -3.01 17.88
C GLN A 826 -7.32 -2.74 16.39
N GLY A 827 -8.41 -2.49 15.66
CA GLY A 827 -8.37 -2.19 14.23
C GLY A 827 -8.30 -3.44 13.35
N SER A 828 -7.64 -3.31 12.20
CA SER A 828 -7.50 -4.41 11.25
C SER A 828 -6.61 -5.54 11.79
N HIS A 829 -6.93 -6.79 11.43
CA HIS A 829 -6.10 -7.96 11.65
C HIS A 829 -6.34 -9.04 10.57
N PRO A 830 -5.33 -9.89 10.25
CA PRO A 830 -3.94 -9.78 10.65
C PRO A 830 -3.28 -8.55 10.00
N PHE A 831 -2.61 -7.74 10.82
CA PHE A 831 -1.86 -6.57 10.38
C PHE A 831 -0.37 -6.84 10.52
N THR A 832 0.17 -7.60 9.56
CA THR A 832 1.61 -7.85 9.46
C THR A 832 2.27 -6.92 8.45
N GLY A 833 1.74 -5.71 8.34
CA GLY A 833 2.44 -4.55 7.81
C GLY A 833 3.46 -4.03 8.83
N TRP A 834 3.43 -2.74 9.18
CA TRP A 834 4.42 -2.18 10.11
C TRP A 834 4.45 -2.84 11.50
N SER A 835 3.41 -3.54 11.95
CA SER A 835 3.43 -4.17 13.28
C SER A 835 4.38 -5.37 13.35
N ALA A 836 4.79 -5.91 12.19
CA ALA A 836 5.85 -6.91 12.14
C ALA A 836 7.25 -6.32 12.42
N LEU A 837 7.41 -4.99 12.49
CA LEU A 837 8.66 -4.35 12.94
C LEU A 837 9.02 -4.69 14.39
N ALA A 838 8.12 -5.32 15.14
CA ALA A 838 8.46 -5.99 16.39
C ALA A 838 9.63 -6.96 16.23
N VAL A 839 9.78 -7.63 15.08
CA VAL A 839 10.93 -8.51 14.79
C VAL A 839 12.25 -7.73 14.76
N LEU A 840 12.27 -6.55 14.14
CA LEU A 840 13.46 -5.70 14.11
C LEU A 840 13.80 -5.15 15.50
N MET A 841 12.79 -4.81 16.30
CA MET A 841 13.01 -4.42 17.70
C MET A 841 13.57 -5.59 18.52
N MET A 842 13.07 -6.82 18.33
CA MET A 842 13.64 -8.00 18.99
C MET A 842 15.10 -8.21 18.58
N ALA A 843 15.40 -8.10 17.28
CA ALA A 843 16.74 -8.27 16.72
C ALA A 843 17.68 -7.07 16.98
N GLU A 844 17.16 -5.93 17.44
CA GLU A 844 17.91 -4.67 17.62
C GLU A 844 18.62 -4.23 16.34
N GLN A 845 17.90 -4.30 15.22
CA GLN A 845 18.38 -3.88 13.90
C GLN A 845 17.55 -2.68 13.45
N TYR A 846 18.15 -1.49 13.45
CA TYR A 846 17.43 -0.22 13.32
C TYR A 846 17.81 0.62 12.11
#